data_AF-A0A2W4QXS9-F1
#
_entry.id   AF-A0A2W4QXS9-F1
#
_cell.length_a   1.000
_cell.length_b   1.000
_cell.length_c   1.000
_cell.angle_alpha   90.00
_cell.angle_beta   90.00
_cell.angle_gamma   90.00
#
_symmetry.space_group_name_H-M   'P 1'
#
loop_
_entity.id
_entity.type
_entity.pdbx_description
1 polymer ?
#
loop_
_entity_poly.entity_id
_entity_poly.type
_entity_poly.pdbx_seq_one_letter_code
_entity_poly.pdbx_strand_id
1 'polypeptide(L)'
;MIDYPYDEFETGKPDVEEFDEPAESAPPKPRELSKLPLFQTLFAEVVEPGDEVLRDFAAYVVGPLSEQFAVSAAKGGAFFCEKEAAGARNTHRYDHDQSLRAHLINGMLPARRVAQLLKDWGASKFRRWNTTSERLFIAGYMLHDFTKIAGVKASLKAAGFQEMEAPSLRQIPTLEAIFREWTARLGLDRFLEPVGGVEAHLHNLIFIACNTQRYNGTIHASGLLPRTDPDPNVYELAADVSRLADLIAYVARTPRDVVTNPTISGLLRSLSFNLQTGVSHARFVYHHVAENRGVLLNLIHNATLDALSNEGRVPLLFAPSGVVYLERHDAPPMPTPETLIPQIVSGIRQQASEKLIATGKGARRGNVSFQIDESYNDYFDLPTLIRQSVRLIEKYIVNNKAADRLAPVAANGWAGGDQIPPLPRDKRDARVDQIAEWAGFLEAQLRDRLGDFDLASWLLPRLGIGDLMPVFRALENDPGARKGGGIKFWWFWAAAHALDRQPKDPQATLDWIATLSDELAAALPADLPPSAQVDETKWRDLTDYLSRVLTLGRAKTPLPAARDELARYTNAKGKRGGAICAICGEAYTTSKPKETAVAFQPGVYTSRVKLNASTNTRSLCSLCALEQLLRQLFIWNLDSGSAVEGQRLRYLAFYPTYFFTPETMRLMQRVYTQLSDLRLSETNLRRAIS
;
A
#
# COMPACT_ATOMS: atom_id res chain seq x y z
N MET A 1 34.57 -24.19 21.08
CA MET A 1 33.54 -25.02 21.73
C MET A 1 33.55 -24.67 23.21
N ILE A 2 32.62 -23.81 23.61
CA ILE A 2 32.33 -23.53 25.01
C ILE A 2 30.82 -23.66 25.10
N ASP A 3 30.38 -24.79 25.67
CA ASP A 3 28.99 -25.10 25.97
C ASP A 3 28.51 -24.19 27.10
N TYR A 4 27.37 -23.54 26.90
CA TYR A 4 26.60 -22.94 27.98
C TYR A 4 25.45 -23.88 28.33
N PRO A 5 25.29 -24.26 29.61
CA PRO A 5 24.18 -25.10 30.04
C PRO A 5 22.87 -24.28 29.99
N TYR A 6 21.87 -24.83 29.29
CA TYR A 6 20.49 -24.36 29.41
C TYR A 6 19.93 -24.89 30.72
N ASP A 7 19.72 -24.01 31.70
CA ASP A 7 18.86 -24.30 32.85
C ASP A 7 17.41 -24.35 32.37
N GLU A 8 16.78 -25.50 32.56
CA GLU A 8 15.33 -25.71 32.40
C GLU A 8 14.60 -24.86 33.43
N PHE A 9 14.04 -23.72 33.01
CA PHE A 9 13.00 -23.06 33.76
C PHE A 9 11.71 -23.87 33.64
N GLU A 10 11.39 -24.64 34.69
CA GLU A 10 10.04 -25.14 34.95
C GLU A 10 9.08 -23.94 34.98
N THR A 11 8.40 -23.71 33.86
CA THR A 11 7.25 -22.82 33.78
C THR A 11 6.03 -23.63 34.15
N GLY A 12 5.47 -23.36 35.33
CA GLY A 12 4.16 -23.86 35.70
C GLY A 12 3.17 -23.49 34.60
N LYS A 13 2.54 -24.51 34.01
CA LYS A 13 1.48 -24.36 33.00
C LYS A 13 0.35 -23.52 33.63
N PRO A 14 0.06 -22.31 33.13
CA PRO A 14 -1.26 -21.76 33.33
C PRO A 14 -2.22 -22.59 32.46
N ASP A 15 -3.37 -22.97 33.01
CA ASP A 15 -4.46 -23.58 32.26
C ASP A 15 -4.82 -22.65 31.10
N VAL A 16 -4.40 -23.06 29.90
CA VAL A 16 -4.79 -22.41 28.65
C VAL A 16 -6.21 -22.86 28.40
N GLU A 17 -7.18 -21.98 28.67
CA GLU A 17 -8.53 -22.13 28.15
C GLU A 17 -8.41 -22.33 26.63
N GLU A 18 -8.95 -23.46 26.18
CA GLU A 18 -9.01 -23.90 24.79
C GLU A 18 -9.72 -22.80 23.99
N PHE A 19 -8.94 -21.97 23.30
CA PHE A 19 -9.48 -21.01 22.35
C PHE A 19 -10.12 -21.81 21.22
N ASP A 20 -11.45 -21.71 21.08
CA ASP A 20 -12.20 -22.24 19.95
C ASP A 20 -11.44 -21.98 18.65
N GLU A 21 -11.05 -23.07 17.98
CA GLU A 21 -10.46 -23.00 16.64
C GLU A 21 -11.42 -22.22 15.74
N PRO A 22 -10.99 -21.11 15.10
CA PRO A 22 -11.84 -20.41 14.17
C PRO A 22 -12.19 -21.38 13.04
N ALA A 23 -13.51 -21.55 12.82
CA ALA A 23 -14.10 -22.47 11.86
C ALA A 23 -13.25 -22.62 10.60
N GLU A 24 -12.87 -23.88 10.31
CA GLU A 24 -12.20 -24.28 9.07
C GLU A 24 -12.87 -23.58 7.89
N SER A 25 -12.14 -22.65 7.26
CA SER A 25 -12.59 -22.06 6.01
C SER A 25 -12.77 -23.20 5.01
N ALA A 26 -13.91 -23.19 4.32
CA ALA A 26 -14.28 -24.22 3.36
C ALA A 26 -13.08 -24.59 2.45
N PRO A 27 -12.86 -25.89 2.17
CA PRO A 27 -11.71 -26.32 1.39
C PRO A 27 -11.66 -25.54 0.07
N PRO A 28 -10.50 -24.97 -0.31
CA PRO A 28 -10.39 -24.19 -1.52
C PRO A 28 -10.86 -25.05 -2.69
N LYS A 29 -11.81 -24.51 -3.48
CA LYS A 29 -12.27 -25.17 -4.71
C LYS A 29 -11.04 -25.65 -5.50
N PRO A 30 -11.02 -26.90 -5.99
CA PRO A 30 -9.89 -27.42 -6.75
C PRO A 30 -9.59 -26.46 -7.91
N ARG A 31 -8.42 -25.81 -7.84
CA ARG A 31 -7.96 -24.90 -8.88
C ARG A 31 -7.32 -25.75 -9.97
N GLU A 32 -7.91 -25.73 -11.16
CA GLU A 32 -7.28 -26.32 -12.33
C GLU A 32 -6.02 -25.51 -12.66
N LEU A 33 -4.86 -26.17 -12.70
CA LEU A 33 -3.61 -25.50 -13.05
C LEU A 33 -3.66 -25.05 -14.51
N SER A 34 -3.37 -23.79 -14.76
CA SER A 34 -3.25 -23.28 -16.13
C SER A 34 -2.19 -24.06 -16.89
N LYS A 35 -2.52 -24.49 -18.11
CA LYS A 35 -1.56 -25.09 -19.05
C LYS A 35 -0.64 -24.05 -19.68
N LEU A 36 -0.98 -22.76 -19.55
CA LEU A 36 -0.16 -21.64 -20.03
C LEU A 36 0.84 -21.22 -18.95
N PRO A 37 2.01 -20.67 -19.34
CA PRO A 37 2.96 -20.09 -18.39
C PRO A 37 2.30 -19.09 -17.43
N LEU A 38 2.78 -19.05 -16.18
CA LEU A 38 2.22 -18.21 -15.11
C LEU A 38 2.11 -16.73 -15.53
N PHE A 39 3.18 -16.19 -16.11
CA PHE A 39 3.19 -14.79 -16.54
C PHE A 39 2.15 -14.50 -17.63
N GLN A 40 1.97 -15.42 -18.59
CA GLN A 40 0.97 -15.27 -19.64
C GLN A 40 -0.45 -15.32 -19.07
N THR A 41 -0.71 -16.28 -18.18
CA THR A 41 -2.01 -16.42 -17.50
C THR A 41 -2.37 -15.14 -16.74
N LEU A 42 -1.47 -14.68 -15.88
CA LEU A 42 -1.71 -13.48 -15.08
C LEU A 42 -1.79 -12.20 -15.94
N PHE A 43 -1.02 -12.12 -17.02
CA PHE A 43 -1.07 -10.98 -17.95
C PHE A 43 -2.44 -10.94 -18.66
N ALA A 44 -2.90 -12.06 -19.22
CA ALA A 44 -4.19 -12.14 -19.90
C ALA A 44 -5.37 -11.75 -18.98
N GLU A 45 -5.27 -12.10 -17.71
CA GLU A 45 -6.27 -11.77 -16.69
C GLU A 45 -6.38 -10.28 -16.33
N VAL A 46 -5.31 -9.49 -16.54
CA VAL A 46 -5.30 -8.05 -16.20
C VAL A 46 -5.56 -7.15 -17.40
N VAL A 47 -5.60 -7.70 -18.61
CA VAL A 47 -5.96 -6.96 -19.83
C VAL A 47 -7.45 -6.63 -19.82
N GLU A 48 -7.78 -5.39 -20.20
CA GLU A 48 -9.18 -4.95 -20.29
C GLU A 48 -9.93 -5.70 -21.40
N PRO A 49 -11.19 -6.13 -21.19
CA PRO A 49 -11.94 -6.88 -22.19
C PRO A 49 -12.09 -6.19 -23.55
N GLY A 50 -12.16 -4.85 -23.55
CA GLY A 50 -12.26 -4.04 -24.77
C GLY A 50 -10.93 -3.79 -25.49
N ASP A 51 -9.79 -4.21 -24.93
CA ASP A 51 -8.47 -3.97 -25.49
C ASP A 51 -8.03 -5.14 -26.39
N GLU A 52 -8.54 -5.17 -27.62
CA GLU A 52 -8.27 -6.27 -28.56
C GLU A 52 -6.78 -6.47 -28.86
N VAL A 53 -6.01 -5.37 -28.93
CA VAL A 53 -4.58 -5.42 -29.23
C VAL A 53 -3.82 -6.09 -28.08
N LEU A 54 -4.06 -5.70 -26.81
CA LEU A 54 -3.41 -6.37 -25.69
C LEU A 54 -3.91 -7.80 -25.48
N ARG A 55 -5.17 -8.12 -25.82
CA ARG A 55 -5.67 -9.50 -25.76
C ARG A 55 -4.94 -10.39 -26.74
N ASP A 56 -4.77 -9.96 -27.99
CA ASP A 56 -3.98 -10.70 -28.98
C ASP A 56 -2.52 -10.81 -28.57
N PHE A 57 -1.93 -9.74 -28.03
CA PHE A 57 -0.57 -9.76 -27.51
C PHE A 57 -0.42 -10.79 -26.37
N ALA A 58 -1.37 -10.82 -25.43
CA ALA A 58 -1.39 -11.80 -24.34
C ALA A 58 -1.54 -13.25 -24.86
N ALA A 59 -2.40 -13.45 -25.85
CA ALA A 59 -2.68 -14.76 -26.42
C ALA A 59 -1.50 -15.33 -27.23
N TYR A 60 -0.87 -14.50 -28.06
CA TYR A 60 0.08 -14.97 -29.06
C TYR A 60 1.54 -14.66 -28.74
N VAL A 61 1.82 -13.56 -28.02
CA VAL A 61 3.20 -13.04 -27.89
C VAL A 61 3.76 -13.27 -26.49
N VAL A 62 2.99 -13.05 -25.43
CA VAL A 62 3.51 -13.09 -24.04
C VAL A 62 4.13 -14.44 -23.65
N GLY A 63 3.53 -15.55 -24.08
CA GLY A 63 4.05 -16.89 -23.87
C GLY A 63 5.41 -17.09 -24.53
N PRO A 64 5.49 -17.04 -25.88
CA PRO A 64 6.75 -17.17 -26.62
C PRO A 64 7.82 -16.15 -26.20
N LEU A 65 7.44 -14.90 -25.93
CA LEU A 65 8.34 -13.87 -25.42
C LEU A 65 8.99 -14.30 -24.09
N SER A 66 8.20 -14.93 -23.20
CA SER A 66 8.72 -15.43 -21.93
C SER A 66 9.65 -16.61 -22.12
N GLU A 67 9.31 -17.56 -22.99
CA GLU A 67 10.15 -18.72 -23.30
C GLU A 67 11.52 -18.30 -23.86
N GLN A 68 11.53 -17.33 -24.78
CA GLN A 68 12.77 -16.90 -25.44
C GLN A 68 13.61 -15.96 -24.56
N PHE A 69 12.99 -15.04 -23.82
CA PHE A 69 13.70 -13.87 -23.25
C PHE A 69 13.60 -13.72 -21.73
N ALA A 70 12.95 -14.63 -21.00
CA ALA A 70 12.85 -14.51 -19.54
C ALA A 70 14.21 -14.64 -18.81
N VAL A 71 15.13 -15.43 -19.35
CA VAL A 71 16.46 -15.70 -18.77
C VAL A 71 17.61 -15.03 -19.52
N SER A 72 17.34 -14.38 -20.65
CA SER A 72 18.34 -13.62 -21.40
C SER A 72 18.51 -12.24 -20.78
N ALA A 73 19.72 -11.87 -20.38
CA ALA A 73 19.99 -10.54 -19.86
C ALA A 73 19.88 -9.48 -20.97
N ALA A 74 19.07 -8.45 -20.77
CA ALA A 74 19.13 -7.23 -21.57
C ALA A 74 20.20 -6.26 -21.06
N LYS A 75 20.44 -6.27 -19.74
CA LYS A 75 21.44 -5.52 -18.97
C LYS A 75 21.78 -6.31 -17.69
N GLY A 76 22.87 -5.96 -17.01
CA GLY A 76 23.32 -6.66 -15.81
C GLY A 76 23.73 -8.10 -16.08
N GLY A 77 23.96 -8.84 -15.00
CA GLY A 77 24.38 -10.24 -15.05
C GLY A 77 25.54 -10.48 -16.01
N ALA A 78 25.35 -11.43 -16.94
CA ALA A 78 26.35 -11.79 -17.94
C ALA A 78 26.79 -10.60 -18.81
N PHE A 79 25.88 -9.69 -19.17
CA PHE A 79 26.21 -8.51 -19.98
C PHE A 79 27.15 -7.55 -19.23
N PHE A 80 26.92 -7.34 -17.94
CA PHE A 80 27.82 -6.53 -17.11
C PHE A 80 29.20 -7.18 -17.02
N CYS A 81 29.27 -8.48 -16.72
CA CYS A 81 30.53 -9.22 -16.65
C CYS A 81 31.30 -9.17 -17.99
N GLU A 82 30.63 -9.30 -19.13
CA GLU A 82 31.25 -9.16 -20.45
C GLU A 82 31.82 -7.76 -20.68
N LYS A 83 31.08 -6.71 -20.32
CA LYS A 83 31.54 -5.32 -20.48
C LYS A 83 32.69 -4.98 -19.54
N GLU A 84 32.66 -5.50 -18.32
CA GLU A 84 33.74 -5.35 -17.34
C GLU A 84 35.00 -6.07 -17.81
N ALA A 85 34.89 -7.32 -18.26
CA ALA A 85 36.00 -8.09 -18.83
C ALA A 85 36.58 -7.43 -20.10
N ALA A 86 35.74 -6.76 -20.90
CA ALA A 86 36.17 -5.99 -22.07
C ALA A 86 36.79 -4.62 -21.74
N GLY A 87 36.93 -4.26 -20.46
CA GLY A 87 37.51 -3.00 -20.02
C GLY A 87 36.68 -1.75 -20.36
N ALA A 88 35.36 -1.91 -20.50
CA ALA A 88 34.48 -0.79 -20.85
C ALA A 88 34.49 0.30 -19.77
N ARG A 89 34.50 1.57 -20.17
CA ARG A 89 34.34 2.69 -19.23
C ARG A 89 32.89 2.79 -18.76
N ASN A 90 32.67 3.19 -17.51
CA ASN A 90 31.35 3.37 -16.89
C ASN A 90 30.49 2.09 -16.81
N THR A 91 31.11 0.95 -16.50
CA THR A 91 30.40 -0.35 -16.35
C THR A 91 29.28 -0.31 -15.31
N HIS A 92 29.38 0.52 -14.28
CA HIS A 92 28.30 0.79 -13.30
C HIS A 92 26.97 1.24 -13.91
N ARG A 93 26.91 1.60 -15.20
CA ARG A 93 25.64 1.88 -15.89
C ARG A 93 24.87 0.61 -16.26
N TYR A 94 25.57 -0.53 -16.27
CA TYR A 94 25.07 -1.83 -16.70
C TYR A 94 24.94 -2.83 -15.55
N ASP A 95 25.23 -2.46 -14.31
CA ASP A 95 25.24 -3.34 -13.13
C ASP A 95 23.85 -3.87 -12.74
N HIS A 96 22.79 -3.14 -13.06
CA HIS A 96 21.43 -3.54 -12.75
C HIS A 96 20.88 -4.55 -13.76
N ASP A 97 20.52 -5.71 -13.24
CA ASP A 97 20.02 -6.84 -14.00
C ASP A 97 18.54 -6.68 -14.39
N GLN A 98 18.30 -6.81 -15.70
CA GLN A 98 16.98 -6.86 -16.29
C GLN A 98 17.00 -7.89 -17.41
N SER A 99 16.09 -8.86 -17.35
CA SER A 99 15.92 -9.76 -18.50
C SER A 99 15.35 -9.01 -19.69
N LEU A 100 15.63 -9.50 -20.90
CA LEU A 100 15.14 -8.90 -22.13
C LEU A 100 13.62 -8.89 -22.19
N ARG A 101 12.95 -9.92 -21.65
CA ARG A 101 11.50 -9.90 -21.45
C ARG A 101 11.06 -8.71 -20.58
N ALA A 102 11.71 -8.50 -19.43
CA ALA A 102 11.34 -7.42 -18.52
C ALA A 102 11.62 -6.04 -19.13
N HIS A 103 12.72 -5.87 -19.87
CA HIS A 103 13.03 -4.65 -20.63
C HIS A 103 11.92 -4.31 -21.62
N LEU A 104 11.51 -5.29 -22.44
CA LEU A 104 10.48 -5.12 -23.45
C LEU A 104 9.10 -4.82 -22.85
N ILE A 105 8.68 -5.55 -21.80
CA ILE A 105 7.37 -5.29 -21.16
C ILE A 105 7.36 -3.94 -20.44
N ASN A 106 8.42 -3.61 -19.69
CA ASN A 106 8.50 -2.37 -18.93
C ASN A 106 8.61 -1.12 -19.82
N GLY A 107 9.10 -1.26 -21.05
CA GLY A 107 9.11 -0.16 -22.03
C GLY A 107 7.80 -0.06 -22.82
N MET A 108 7.27 -1.19 -23.29
CA MET A 108 6.12 -1.23 -24.19
C MET A 108 4.84 -0.68 -23.54
N LEU A 109 4.49 -1.19 -22.36
CA LEU A 109 3.25 -0.85 -21.67
C LEU A 109 3.12 0.65 -21.37
N PRO A 110 4.10 1.34 -20.74
CA PRO A 110 3.94 2.75 -20.45
C PRO A 110 4.01 3.62 -21.70
N ALA A 111 4.82 3.28 -22.70
CA ALA A 111 4.86 4.04 -23.95
C ALA A 111 3.55 3.92 -24.74
N ARG A 112 2.94 2.73 -24.75
CA ARG A 112 1.59 2.50 -25.28
C ARG A 112 0.56 3.37 -24.56
N ARG A 113 0.59 3.38 -23.22
CA ARG A 113 -0.34 4.18 -22.42
C ARG A 113 -0.17 5.68 -22.69
N VAL A 114 1.07 6.17 -22.83
CA VAL A 114 1.35 7.55 -23.26
C VAL A 114 0.74 7.80 -24.64
N ALA A 115 0.92 6.90 -25.61
CA ALA A 115 0.38 7.04 -26.95
C ALA A 115 -1.15 7.15 -26.97
N GLN A 116 -1.83 6.30 -26.19
CA GLN A 116 -3.29 6.35 -26.02
C GLN A 116 -3.75 7.67 -25.41
N LEU A 117 -3.14 8.11 -24.30
CA LEU A 117 -3.50 9.37 -23.67
C LEU A 117 -3.24 10.57 -24.58
N LEU A 118 -2.15 10.56 -25.35
CA LEU A 118 -1.87 11.62 -26.33
C LEU A 118 -2.88 11.62 -27.48
N LYS A 119 -3.37 10.45 -27.92
CA LYS A 119 -4.48 10.35 -28.87
C LYS A 119 -5.76 10.95 -28.27
N ASP A 120 -6.12 10.55 -27.07
CA ASP A 120 -7.35 10.98 -26.39
C ASP A 120 -7.34 12.49 -26.09
N TRP A 121 -6.16 13.04 -25.80
CA TRP A 121 -5.95 14.49 -25.61
C TRP A 121 -5.78 15.27 -26.92
N GLY A 122 -5.92 14.61 -28.08
CA GLY A 122 -5.91 15.28 -29.38
C GLY A 122 -4.54 15.78 -29.84
N ALA A 123 -3.45 15.09 -29.49
CA ALA A 123 -2.13 15.43 -30.00
C ALA A 123 -2.05 15.22 -31.52
N SER A 124 -1.52 16.21 -32.24
CA SER A 124 -1.61 16.28 -33.71
C SER A 124 -0.99 15.05 -34.41
N LYS A 125 0.13 14.53 -33.90
CA LYS A 125 0.79 13.32 -34.42
C LYS A 125 -0.04 12.06 -34.19
N PHE A 126 -0.79 11.99 -33.09
CA PHE A 126 -1.54 10.81 -32.68
C PHE A 126 -2.93 10.70 -33.35
N ARG A 127 -3.30 11.63 -34.25
CA ARG A 127 -4.46 11.44 -35.14
C ARG A 127 -4.35 10.19 -36.01
N ARG A 128 -3.12 9.75 -36.28
CA ARG A 128 -2.81 8.51 -37.02
C ARG A 128 -2.65 7.29 -36.11
N TRP A 129 -2.78 7.45 -34.80
CA TRP A 129 -2.67 6.34 -33.86
C TRP A 129 -3.94 5.48 -33.89
N ASN A 130 -3.85 4.33 -34.57
CA ASN A 130 -4.91 3.36 -34.77
C ASN A 130 -4.40 1.94 -34.48
N THR A 131 -5.25 0.93 -34.69
CA THR A 131 -4.91 -0.48 -34.48
C THR A 131 -3.65 -0.90 -35.24
N THR A 132 -3.49 -0.44 -36.49
CA THR A 132 -2.30 -0.75 -37.30
C THR A 132 -1.04 -0.14 -36.71
N SER A 133 -1.01 1.18 -36.45
CA SER A 133 0.18 1.82 -35.87
C SER A 133 0.56 1.23 -34.51
N GLU A 134 -0.44 0.86 -33.71
CA GLU A 134 -0.22 0.28 -32.39
C GLU A 134 0.37 -1.13 -32.46
N ARG A 135 -0.17 -1.99 -33.34
CA ARG A 135 0.40 -3.32 -33.59
C ARG A 135 1.81 -3.24 -34.18
N LEU A 136 2.06 -2.29 -35.08
CA LEU A 136 3.40 -2.05 -35.63
C LEU A 136 4.38 -1.57 -34.56
N PHE A 137 3.95 -0.66 -33.67
CA PHE A 137 4.75 -0.24 -32.52
C PHE A 137 5.10 -1.44 -31.64
N ILE A 138 4.11 -2.25 -31.22
CA ILE A 138 4.35 -3.39 -30.33
C ILE A 138 5.30 -4.39 -31.01
N ALA A 139 4.99 -4.83 -32.23
CA ALA A 139 5.78 -5.82 -32.94
C ALA A 139 7.20 -5.35 -33.26
N GLY A 140 7.35 -4.11 -33.76
CA GLY A 140 8.64 -3.51 -34.06
C GLY A 140 9.49 -3.31 -32.80
N TYR A 141 8.87 -2.88 -31.70
CA TYR A 141 9.56 -2.72 -30.42
C TYR A 141 9.99 -4.06 -29.82
N MET A 142 9.18 -5.13 -29.93
CA MET A 142 9.61 -6.48 -29.48
C MET A 142 10.89 -6.97 -30.18
N LEU A 143 11.17 -6.44 -31.38
CA LEU A 143 12.33 -6.80 -32.19
C LEU A 143 13.48 -5.79 -32.10
N HIS A 144 13.34 -4.65 -31.39
CA HIS A 144 14.33 -3.55 -31.46
C HIS A 144 15.75 -3.94 -31.00
N ASP A 145 15.83 -4.84 -30.02
CA ASP A 145 17.07 -5.34 -29.43
C ASP A 145 17.49 -6.69 -30.02
N PHE A 146 17.04 -7.03 -31.24
CA PHE A 146 17.36 -8.30 -31.92
C PHE A 146 18.87 -8.60 -31.99
N THR A 147 19.71 -7.56 -32.02
CA THR A 147 21.18 -7.68 -32.01
C THR A 147 21.74 -8.29 -30.72
N LYS A 148 20.97 -8.30 -29.62
CA LYS A 148 21.33 -8.95 -28.35
C LYS A 148 21.09 -10.46 -28.35
N ILE A 149 20.37 -10.98 -29.35
CA ILE A 149 20.06 -12.40 -29.42
C ILE A 149 21.29 -13.15 -29.97
N ALA A 150 21.80 -14.13 -29.22
CA ALA A 150 23.06 -14.80 -29.54
C ALA A 150 23.11 -15.40 -30.97
N GLY A 151 22.04 -16.10 -31.38
CA GLY A 151 21.94 -16.67 -32.74
C GLY A 151 21.90 -15.61 -33.83
N VAL A 152 21.21 -14.50 -33.58
CA VAL A 152 21.13 -13.36 -34.52
C VAL A 152 22.48 -12.66 -34.64
N LYS A 153 23.17 -12.43 -33.53
CA LYS A 153 24.49 -11.79 -33.50
C LYS A 153 25.50 -12.55 -34.36
N ALA A 154 25.47 -13.89 -34.31
CA ALA A 154 26.31 -14.73 -35.16
C ALA A 154 25.97 -14.56 -36.65
N SER A 155 24.68 -14.58 -37.01
CA SER A 155 24.21 -14.38 -38.39
C SER A 155 24.57 -13.00 -38.94
N LEU A 156 24.40 -11.94 -38.14
CA LEU A 156 24.77 -10.58 -38.51
C LEU A 156 26.28 -10.45 -38.75
N LYS A 157 27.10 -11.03 -37.88
CA LYS A 157 28.56 -11.04 -38.06
C LYS A 157 28.97 -11.78 -39.34
N ALA A 158 28.36 -12.94 -39.61
CA ALA A 158 28.63 -13.72 -40.82
C ALA A 158 28.23 -12.97 -42.11
N ALA A 159 27.17 -12.16 -42.06
CA ALA A 159 26.74 -11.29 -43.16
C ALA A 159 27.47 -9.93 -43.22
N GLY A 160 28.53 -9.74 -42.42
CA GLY A 160 29.40 -8.57 -42.48
C GLY A 160 28.81 -7.28 -41.90
N PHE A 161 27.84 -7.36 -41.00
CA PHE A 161 27.31 -6.18 -40.31
C PHE A 161 28.37 -5.59 -39.35
N GLN A 162 28.44 -4.27 -39.27
CA GLN A 162 29.28 -3.55 -38.30
C GLN A 162 28.43 -2.90 -37.19
N GLU A 163 28.93 -2.90 -35.95
CA GLU A 163 28.17 -2.55 -34.72
C GLU A 163 27.65 -1.10 -34.64
N MET A 164 27.95 -0.23 -35.62
CA MET A 164 27.58 1.19 -35.62
C MET A 164 27.06 1.69 -36.98
N GLU A 165 27.12 0.87 -38.02
CA GLU A 165 26.82 1.30 -39.39
C GLU A 165 25.42 0.92 -39.82
N ALA A 166 24.80 1.75 -40.66
CA ALA A 166 23.51 1.43 -41.26
C ALA A 166 23.67 0.21 -42.21
N PRO A 167 22.68 -0.69 -42.28
CA PRO A 167 22.69 -1.81 -43.21
C PRO A 167 22.81 -1.35 -44.67
N SER A 168 23.64 -2.04 -45.45
CA SER A 168 23.71 -1.86 -46.90
C SER A 168 22.60 -2.61 -47.64
N LEU A 169 22.33 -2.25 -48.90
CA LEU A 169 21.37 -2.96 -49.77
C LEU A 169 21.60 -4.49 -49.82
N ARG A 170 22.86 -4.92 -49.82
CA ARG A 170 23.21 -6.36 -49.86
C ARG A 170 22.89 -7.10 -48.57
N GLN A 171 22.75 -6.37 -47.46
CA GLN A 171 22.48 -6.90 -46.13
C GLN A 171 20.98 -6.95 -45.79
N ILE A 172 20.14 -6.23 -46.54
CA ILE A 172 18.68 -6.21 -46.33
C ILE A 172 18.06 -7.62 -46.39
N PRO A 173 18.37 -8.50 -47.36
CA PRO A 173 17.80 -9.85 -47.38
C PRO A 173 18.09 -10.67 -46.11
N THR A 174 19.26 -10.47 -45.49
CA THR A 174 19.60 -11.11 -44.23
C THR A 174 18.74 -10.59 -43.08
N LEU A 175 18.51 -9.27 -43.00
CA LEU A 175 17.58 -8.69 -42.01
C LEU A 175 16.17 -9.21 -42.22
N GLU A 176 15.69 -9.27 -43.46
CA GLU A 176 14.37 -9.81 -43.75
C GLU A 176 14.22 -11.26 -43.26
N ALA A 177 15.23 -12.11 -43.51
CA ALA A 177 15.22 -13.50 -43.05
C ALA A 177 15.17 -13.59 -41.52
N ILE A 178 16.00 -12.79 -40.82
CA ILE A 178 16.01 -12.71 -39.36
C ILE A 178 14.63 -12.26 -38.83
N PHE A 179 14.06 -11.21 -39.41
CA PHE A 179 12.78 -10.67 -38.94
C PHE A 179 11.62 -11.64 -39.20
N ARG A 180 11.60 -12.36 -40.32
CA ARG A 180 10.62 -13.44 -40.57
C ARG A 180 10.72 -14.56 -39.55
N GLU A 181 11.95 -15.00 -39.26
CA GLU A 181 12.19 -16.05 -38.28
C GLU A 181 11.72 -15.61 -36.88
N TRP A 182 12.13 -14.42 -36.45
CA TRP A 182 11.84 -13.95 -35.09
C TRP A 182 10.41 -13.47 -34.90
N THR A 183 9.74 -13.01 -35.96
CA THR A 183 8.29 -12.77 -35.89
C THR A 183 7.52 -14.07 -35.65
N ALA A 184 7.86 -15.16 -36.34
CA ALA A 184 7.26 -16.47 -36.10
C ALA A 184 7.59 -17.01 -34.70
N ARG A 185 8.86 -16.95 -34.28
CA ARG A 185 9.30 -17.45 -32.94
C ARG A 185 8.64 -16.71 -31.78
N LEU A 186 8.32 -15.43 -31.95
CA LEU A 186 7.68 -14.62 -30.93
C LEU A 186 6.15 -14.58 -31.06
N GLY A 187 5.55 -15.31 -32.01
CA GLY A 187 4.10 -15.28 -32.27
C GLY A 187 3.59 -13.94 -32.81
N LEU A 188 4.49 -13.11 -33.35
CA LEU A 188 4.14 -11.82 -33.95
C LEU A 188 3.48 -11.98 -35.32
N ASP A 189 3.67 -13.11 -35.98
CA ASP A 189 2.96 -13.51 -37.19
C ASP A 189 1.44 -13.49 -36.96
N ARG A 190 0.97 -14.25 -35.97
CA ARG A 190 -0.45 -14.30 -35.59
C ARG A 190 -0.96 -12.96 -35.05
N PHE A 191 -0.11 -12.23 -34.34
CA PHE A 191 -0.45 -10.91 -33.82
C PHE A 191 -0.64 -9.85 -34.92
N LEU A 192 0.04 -9.99 -36.07
CA LEU A 192 -0.05 -9.04 -37.18
C LEU A 192 -1.10 -9.43 -38.24
N GLU A 193 -1.65 -10.64 -38.21
CA GLU A 193 -2.70 -11.10 -39.14
C GLU A 193 -3.86 -10.09 -39.32
N PRO A 194 -4.43 -9.47 -38.26
CA PRO A 194 -5.55 -8.54 -38.41
C PRO A 194 -5.24 -7.27 -39.21
N VAL A 195 -3.96 -6.99 -39.48
CA VAL A 195 -3.50 -5.80 -40.22
C VAL A 195 -2.76 -6.18 -41.51
N GLY A 196 -2.82 -7.44 -41.94
CA GLY A 196 -2.24 -7.91 -43.20
C GLY A 196 -1.01 -8.82 -43.06
N GLY A 197 -0.64 -9.18 -41.83
CA GLY A 197 0.43 -10.14 -41.55
C GLY A 197 1.84 -9.55 -41.68
N VAL A 198 2.85 -10.41 -41.47
CA VAL A 198 4.26 -10.00 -41.42
C VAL A 198 4.77 -9.50 -42.77
N GLU A 199 4.44 -10.16 -43.88
CA GLU A 199 4.99 -9.79 -45.19
C GLU A 199 4.54 -8.40 -45.66
N ALA A 200 3.31 -7.98 -45.31
CA ALA A 200 2.81 -6.65 -45.61
C ALA A 200 3.54 -5.54 -44.83
N HIS A 201 4.22 -5.90 -43.74
CA HIS A 201 4.78 -4.95 -42.79
C HIS A 201 6.26 -5.18 -42.48
N LEU A 202 6.91 -6.15 -43.12
CA LEU A 202 8.27 -6.57 -42.80
C LEU A 202 9.26 -5.40 -42.78
N HIS A 203 9.17 -4.51 -43.76
CA HIS A 203 10.02 -3.33 -43.86
C HIS A 203 9.68 -2.26 -42.83
N ASN A 204 8.40 -2.11 -42.46
CA ASN A 204 8.00 -1.25 -41.35
C ASN A 204 8.61 -1.77 -40.03
N LEU A 205 8.59 -3.08 -39.80
CA LEU A 205 9.16 -3.70 -38.60
C LEU A 205 10.68 -3.46 -38.52
N ILE A 206 11.40 -3.70 -39.63
CA ILE A 206 12.86 -3.42 -39.71
C ILE A 206 13.13 -1.94 -39.42
N PHE A 207 12.36 -1.04 -40.03
CA PHE A 207 12.50 0.39 -39.81
C PHE A 207 12.31 0.76 -38.33
N ILE A 208 11.23 0.29 -37.71
CA ILE A 208 10.89 0.61 -36.30
C ILE A 208 11.97 0.07 -35.36
N ALA A 209 12.37 -1.19 -35.53
CA ALA A 209 13.38 -1.83 -34.70
C ALA A 209 14.74 -1.10 -34.78
N CYS A 210 15.23 -0.81 -36.00
CA CYS A 210 16.51 -0.12 -36.19
C CYS A 210 16.49 1.34 -35.77
N ASN A 211 15.34 2.02 -35.83
CA ASN A 211 15.21 3.45 -35.48
C ASN A 211 14.71 3.71 -34.05
N THR A 212 14.62 2.66 -33.22
CA THR A 212 14.36 2.82 -31.77
C THR A 212 15.49 3.60 -31.10
N GLN A 213 16.73 3.52 -31.58
CA GLN A 213 17.87 4.37 -31.16
C GLN A 213 18.15 5.49 -32.17
N ARG A 214 19.04 6.45 -31.83
CA ARG A 214 19.34 7.63 -32.67
C ARG A 214 20.68 7.60 -33.40
N TYR A 215 21.61 6.74 -32.99
CA TYR A 215 23.01 6.87 -33.40
C TYR A 215 23.58 5.63 -34.08
N ASN A 216 23.21 4.43 -33.63
CA ASN A 216 23.86 3.20 -34.08
C ASN A 216 22.95 2.44 -35.04
N GLY A 217 23.39 2.24 -36.29
CA GLY A 217 22.67 1.39 -37.25
C GLY A 217 21.30 1.90 -37.70
N THR A 218 21.01 3.19 -37.52
CA THR A 218 19.72 3.80 -37.89
C THR A 218 19.53 3.85 -39.41
N ILE A 219 18.33 3.53 -39.87
CA ILE A 219 17.98 3.50 -41.30
C ILE A 219 17.26 4.80 -41.64
N HIS A 220 17.98 5.71 -42.30
CA HIS A 220 17.44 7.02 -42.73
C HIS A 220 16.95 7.05 -44.18
N ALA A 221 17.35 6.08 -45.01
CA ALA A 221 17.03 6.06 -46.44
C ALA A 221 15.83 5.15 -46.71
N SER A 222 14.68 5.72 -47.05
CA SER A 222 13.47 4.97 -47.45
C SER A 222 13.72 4.05 -48.65
N GLY A 223 14.66 4.40 -49.53
CA GLY A 223 15.06 3.58 -50.68
C GLY A 223 15.68 2.21 -50.33
N LEU A 224 16.16 2.00 -49.09
CA LEU A 224 16.62 0.69 -48.63
C LEU A 224 15.47 -0.26 -48.31
N LEU A 225 14.29 0.28 -48.02
CA LEU A 225 13.13 -0.44 -47.53
C LEU A 225 11.91 -0.13 -48.40
N PRO A 226 11.85 -0.60 -49.66
CA PRO A 226 10.81 -0.22 -50.63
C PRO A 226 9.37 -0.65 -50.28
N ARG A 227 9.19 -1.63 -49.38
CA ARG A 227 7.89 -2.15 -48.93
C ARG A 227 7.37 -1.51 -47.63
N THR A 228 7.81 -0.29 -47.28
CA THR A 228 7.21 0.44 -46.15
C THR A 228 5.81 0.95 -46.49
N ASP A 229 5.03 1.29 -45.46
CA ASP A 229 3.71 1.90 -45.62
C ASP A 229 3.80 3.18 -46.49
N PRO A 230 2.84 3.41 -47.41
CA PRO A 230 2.76 4.65 -48.17
C PRO A 230 2.66 5.91 -47.30
N ASP A 231 2.06 5.86 -46.10
CA ASP A 231 2.07 6.97 -45.15
C ASP A 231 3.25 6.82 -44.16
N PRO A 232 4.37 7.56 -44.37
CA PRO A 232 5.54 7.46 -43.51
C PRO A 232 5.26 7.82 -42.05
N ASN A 233 4.24 8.64 -41.81
CA ASN A 233 3.89 9.08 -40.47
C ASN A 233 3.43 7.93 -39.56
N VAL A 234 2.96 6.80 -40.12
CA VAL A 234 2.50 5.65 -39.34
C VAL A 234 3.68 4.93 -38.70
N TYR A 235 4.66 4.51 -39.50
CA TYR A 235 5.82 3.77 -39.00
C TYR A 235 6.85 4.68 -38.30
N GLU A 236 6.95 5.96 -38.68
CA GLU A 236 7.79 6.94 -37.96
C GLU A 236 7.24 7.23 -36.57
N LEU A 237 5.91 7.38 -36.44
CA LEU A 237 5.28 7.52 -35.13
C LEU A 237 5.53 6.27 -34.27
N ALA A 238 5.37 5.07 -34.84
CA ALA A 238 5.66 3.82 -34.14
C ALA A 238 7.14 3.72 -33.70
N ALA A 239 8.08 4.20 -34.52
CA ALA A 239 9.49 4.27 -34.17
C ALA A 239 9.78 5.30 -33.05
N ASP A 240 9.16 6.48 -33.09
CA ASP A 240 9.29 7.48 -32.03
C ASP A 240 8.69 7.00 -30.69
N VAL A 241 7.57 6.28 -30.71
CA VAL A 241 6.98 5.65 -29.52
C VAL A 241 7.85 4.49 -29.03
N SER A 242 8.45 3.70 -29.92
CA SER A 242 9.44 2.66 -29.58
C SER A 242 10.68 3.25 -28.90
N ARG A 243 11.16 4.40 -29.37
CA ARG A 243 12.24 5.14 -28.72
C ARG A 243 11.86 5.60 -27.32
N LEU A 244 10.63 6.09 -27.13
CA LEU A 244 10.13 6.43 -25.80
C LEU A 244 10.10 5.20 -24.89
N ALA A 245 9.65 4.06 -25.40
CA ALA A 245 9.62 2.78 -24.68
C ALA A 245 11.02 2.36 -24.22
N ASP A 246 12.02 2.36 -25.11
CA ASP A 246 13.41 2.02 -24.78
C ASP A 246 14.00 2.98 -23.73
N LEU A 247 13.77 4.29 -23.89
CA LEU A 247 14.24 5.29 -22.93
C LEU A 247 13.60 5.12 -21.56
N ILE A 248 12.30 4.83 -21.47
CA ILE A 248 11.63 4.57 -20.19
C ILE A 248 12.22 3.30 -19.57
N ALA A 249 12.27 2.18 -20.30
CA ALA A 249 12.84 0.93 -19.78
C ALA A 249 14.32 1.09 -19.35
N TYR A 250 15.05 2.00 -19.98
CA TYR A 250 16.46 2.26 -19.67
C TYR A 250 16.69 3.22 -18.50
N VAL A 251 16.01 4.36 -18.48
CA VAL A 251 16.29 5.48 -17.55
C VAL A 251 15.48 5.35 -16.27
N ALA A 252 14.32 4.71 -16.31
CA ALA A 252 13.36 4.74 -15.22
C ALA A 252 13.83 3.88 -14.03
N ARG A 253 14.57 4.49 -13.11
CA ARG A 253 14.93 3.94 -11.78
C ARG A 253 14.15 4.61 -10.66
N THR A 254 14.12 5.93 -10.67
CA THR A 254 13.32 6.74 -9.74
C THR A 254 12.42 7.70 -10.52
N PRO A 255 11.30 8.17 -9.92
CA PRO A 255 10.42 9.11 -10.61
C PRO A 255 11.16 10.36 -11.09
N ARG A 256 12.13 10.81 -10.30
CA ARG A 256 13.01 11.92 -10.60
C ARG A 256 13.85 11.70 -11.86
N ASP A 257 14.38 10.50 -12.06
CA ASP A 257 15.24 10.19 -13.22
C ASP A 257 14.45 10.28 -14.53
N VAL A 258 13.20 9.82 -14.54
CA VAL A 258 12.32 9.90 -15.72
C VAL A 258 12.01 11.35 -16.06
N VAL A 259 11.57 12.13 -15.07
CA VAL A 259 11.08 13.49 -15.30
C VAL A 259 12.20 14.48 -15.62
N THR A 260 13.38 14.30 -15.01
CA THR A 260 14.51 15.22 -15.22
C THR A 260 15.38 14.86 -16.43
N ASN A 261 15.14 13.72 -17.09
CA ASN A 261 15.90 13.32 -18.27
C ASN A 261 15.55 14.23 -19.48
N PRO A 262 16.54 14.93 -20.06
CA PRO A 262 16.30 15.87 -21.15
C PRO A 262 15.90 15.18 -22.47
N THR A 263 16.38 13.96 -22.71
CA THR A 263 16.05 13.18 -23.91
C THR A 263 14.59 12.72 -23.87
N ILE A 264 14.14 12.18 -22.74
CA ILE A 264 12.74 11.79 -22.53
C ILE A 264 11.83 13.03 -22.65
N SER A 265 12.18 14.11 -21.94
CA SER A 265 11.40 15.36 -21.98
C SER A 265 11.31 15.95 -23.38
N GLY A 266 12.42 15.93 -24.14
CA GLY A 266 12.46 16.41 -25.52
C GLY A 266 11.64 15.56 -26.47
N LEU A 267 11.69 14.23 -26.32
CA LEU A 267 10.90 13.31 -27.14
C LEU A 267 9.39 13.44 -26.83
N LEU A 268 9.00 13.48 -25.56
CA LEU A 268 7.60 13.69 -25.18
C LEU A 268 7.07 15.02 -25.70
N ARG A 269 7.89 16.09 -25.65
CA ARG A 269 7.53 17.39 -26.22
C ARG A 269 7.26 17.29 -27.73
N SER A 270 8.12 16.59 -28.47
CA SER A 270 7.95 16.37 -29.91
C SER A 270 6.71 15.53 -30.23
N LEU A 271 6.45 14.48 -29.45
CA LEU A 271 5.29 13.59 -29.61
C LEU A 271 3.97 14.31 -29.30
N SER A 272 3.97 15.16 -28.26
CA SER A 272 2.78 15.88 -27.78
C SER A 272 2.59 17.25 -28.42
N PHE A 273 3.45 17.67 -29.35
CA PHE A 273 3.36 18.99 -29.97
C PHE A 273 2.06 19.15 -30.78
N ASN A 274 1.31 20.22 -30.49
CA ASN A 274 0.14 20.59 -31.25
C ASN A 274 0.51 21.68 -32.27
N LEU A 275 0.35 21.37 -33.55
CA LEU A 275 0.64 22.31 -34.64
C LEU A 275 -0.33 23.50 -34.67
N GLN A 276 -1.56 23.34 -34.19
CA GLN A 276 -2.59 24.38 -34.20
C GLN A 276 -2.41 25.39 -33.08
N THR A 277 -2.04 24.93 -31.87
CA THR A 277 -1.89 25.81 -30.70
C THR A 277 -0.45 26.24 -30.45
N GLY A 278 0.54 25.57 -31.05
CA GLY A 278 1.96 25.80 -30.80
C GLY A 278 2.44 25.32 -29.42
N VAL A 279 1.59 24.64 -28.65
CA VAL A 279 1.87 24.16 -27.29
C VAL A 279 2.02 22.64 -27.28
N SER A 280 2.90 22.13 -26.43
CA SER A 280 3.01 20.69 -26.18
C SER A 280 1.93 20.25 -25.20
N HIS A 281 1.11 19.30 -25.62
CA HIS A 281 -0.05 18.85 -24.85
C HIS A 281 0.29 18.17 -23.55
N ALA A 282 1.50 17.61 -23.40
CA ALA A 282 1.82 16.78 -22.26
C ALA A 282 3.24 16.97 -21.74
N ARG A 283 3.41 16.68 -20.45
CA ARG A 283 4.71 16.60 -19.77
C ARG A 283 4.67 15.54 -18.68
N PHE A 284 5.84 15.03 -18.28
CA PHE A 284 5.93 14.21 -17.08
C PHE A 284 6.09 15.09 -15.83
N VAL A 285 5.42 14.68 -14.76
CA VAL A 285 5.58 15.20 -13.40
C VAL A 285 5.66 14.03 -12.43
N TYR A 286 6.12 14.24 -11.20
CA TYR A 286 6.25 13.14 -10.24
C TYR A 286 5.89 13.56 -8.81
N HIS A 287 5.68 12.54 -7.97
CA HIS A 287 5.98 12.61 -6.54
C HIS A 287 7.05 11.58 -6.18
N HIS A 288 7.91 11.92 -5.22
CA HIS A 288 8.97 11.04 -4.75
C HIS A 288 9.20 11.23 -3.25
N VAL A 289 9.35 10.13 -2.53
CA VAL A 289 9.67 10.07 -1.11
C VAL A 289 11.08 9.49 -0.96
N ALA A 290 11.97 10.26 -0.33
CA ALA A 290 13.39 9.93 -0.24
C ALA A 290 13.72 8.77 0.72
N GLU A 291 12.81 8.43 1.63
CA GLU A 291 12.99 7.43 2.67
C GLU A 291 11.97 6.30 2.56
N ASN A 292 12.36 5.10 3.00
CA ASN A 292 11.45 3.96 3.11
C ASN A 292 11.07 3.70 4.58
N ARG A 293 9.78 3.83 4.89
CA ARG A 293 9.19 3.57 6.21
C ARG A 293 8.09 2.51 6.19
N GLY A 294 8.28 1.45 5.41
CA GLY A 294 7.40 0.28 5.44
C GLY A 294 5.94 0.61 5.07
N VAL A 295 5.00 0.18 5.91
CA VAL A 295 3.55 0.37 5.64
C VAL A 295 3.17 1.85 5.56
N LEU A 296 3.82 2.71 6.36
CA LEU A 296 3.58 4.16 6.33
C LEU A 296 3.91 4.75 4.95
N LEU A 297 4.98 4.28 4.30
CA LEU A 297 5.35 4.74 2.95
C LEU A 297 4.25 4.44 1.93
N ASN A 298 3.65 3.24 1.98
CA ASN A 298 2.56 2.88 1.07
C ASN A 298 1.34 3.78 1.27
N LEU A 299 0.99 4.11 2.52
CA LEU A 299 -0.11 5.02 2.81
C LEU A 299 0.19 6.45 2.34
N ILE A 300 1.43 6.93 2.49
CA ILE A 300 1.87 8.20 1.92
C ILE A 300 1.71 8.19 0.40
N HIS A 301 2.15 7.14 -0.28
CA HIS A 301 2.01 7.03 -1.73
C HIS A 301 0.56 7.00 -2.19
N ASN A 302 -0.30 6.23 -1.54
CA ASN A 302 -1.72 6.16 -1.88
C ASN A 302 -2.41 7.52 -1.68
N ALA A 303 -2.25 8.14 -0.50
CA ALA A 303 -2.85 9.45 -0.24
C ALA A 303 -2.31 10.55 -1.18
N THR A 304 -1.02 10.49 -1.53
CA THR A 304 -0.44 11.40 -2.54
C THR A 304 -1.06 11.12 -3.92
N LEU A 305 -1.22 9.86 -4.30
CA LEU A 305 -1.80 9.49 -5.59
C LEU A 305 -3.26 9.96 -5.71
N ASP A 306 -4.05 9.79 -4.66
CA ASP A 306 -5.45 10.23 -4.60
C ASP A 306 -5.56 11.76 -4.72
N ALA A 307 -4.67 12.50 -4.06
CA ALA A 307 -4.66 13.96 -4.10
C ALA A 307 -4.15 14.54 -5.44
N LEU A 308 -3.29 13.82 -6.16
CA LEU A 308 -2.67 14.33 -7.40
C LEU A 308 -3.40 13.89 -8.67
N SER A 309 -4.01 12.72 -8.67
CA SER A 309 -4.61 12.11 -9.87
C SER A 309 -5.89 12.81 -10.28
N ASN A 310 -6.02 13.11 -11.57
CA ASN A 310 -7.24 13.66 -12.19
C ASN A 310 -7.21 13.41 -13.70
N GLU A 311 -8.25 13.82 -14.43
CA GLU A 311 -8.33 13.62 -15.89
C GLU A 311 -7.16 14.24 -16.67
N GLY A 312 -6.59 15.33 -16.17
CA GLY A 312 -5.42 15.99 -16.73
C GLY A 312 -4.09 15.50 -16.16
N ARG A 313 -4.08 14.66 -15.12
CA ARG A 313 -2.84 14.13 -14.51
C ARG A 313 -3.02 12.65 -14.16
N VAL A 314 -2.52 11.79 -15.05
CA VAL A 314 -2.74 10.34 -14.99
C VAL A 314 -1.46 9.63 -14.52
N PRO A 315 -1.51 8.78 -13.48
CA PRO A 315 -0.35 8.00 -13.04
C PRO A 315 0.05 6.97 -14.09
N LEU A 316 1.36 6.81 -14.31
CA LEU A 316 1.91 5.93 -15.34
C LEU A 316 2.92 4.91 -14.84
N LEU A 317 3.89 5.37 -14.04
CA LEU A 317 5.00 4.54 -13.59
C LEU A 317 5.06 4.56 -12.07
N PHE A 318 4.94 3.39 -11.44
CA PHE A 318 4.94 3.21 -10.00
C PHE A 318 6.27 2.61 -9.54
N ALA A 319 7.10 3.42 -8.90
CA ALA A 319 8.34 2.98 -8.27
C ALA A 319 8.14 2.86 -6.75
N PRO A 320 8.99 2.10 -6.05
CA PRO A 320 8.94 2.02 -4.60
C PRO A 320 9.15 3.37 -3.89
N SER A 321 9.72 4.35 -4.57
CA SER A 321 9.97 5.68 -4.04
C SER A 321 8.98 6.74 -4.53
N GLY A 322 7.98 6.38 -5.34
CA GLY A 322 6.96 7.32 -5.81
C GLY A 322 6.45 7.04 -7.22
N VAL A 323 5.71 7.99 -7.79
CA VAL A 323 4.99 7.80 -9.06
C VAL A 323 5.35 8.88 -10.07
N VAL A 324 5.46 8.50 -11.34
CA VAL A 324 5.49 9.40 -12.49
C VAL A 324 4.09 9.49 -13.08
N TYR A 325 3.65 10.72 -13.35
CA TYR A 325 2.38 11.05 -13.97
C TYR A 325 2.63 11.66 -15.34
N LEU A 326 1.73 11.39 -16.29
CA LEU A 326 1.57 12.20 -17.49
C LEU A 326 0.57 13.31 -17.19
N GLU A 327 0.99 14.54 -17.38
CA GLU A 327 0.20 15.72 -17.11
C GLU A 327 -0.09 16.47 -18.41
N ARG A 328 -1.38 16.75 -18.66
CA ARG A 328 -1.88 17.56 -19.76
C ARG A 328 -1.58 19.04 -19.51
N HIS A 329 -1.37 19.81 -20.57
CA HIS A 329 -0.92 21.21 -20.48
C HIS A 329 -1.89 22.14 -19.71
N ASP A 330 -3.18 21.83 -19.74
CA ASP A 330 -4.30 22.52 -19.09
C ASP A 330 -4.73 21.86 -17.77
N ALA A 331 -4.00 20.84 -17.30
CA ALA A 331 -4.27 20.23 -16.01
C ALA A 331 -4.15 21.26 -14.88
N PRO A 332 -4.93 21.12 -13.78
CA PRO A 332 -4.77 21.98 -12.62
C PRO A 332 -3.31 22.03 -12.17
N PRO A 333 -2.79 23.18 -11.71
CA PRO A 333 -1.40 23.30 -11.30
C PRO A 333 -1.05 22.27 -10.23
N MET A 334 0.21 21.84 -10.23
CA MET A 334 0.73 20.93 -9.20
C MET A 334 0.54 21.59 -7.83
N PRO A 335 -0.09 20.93 -6.84
CA PRO A 335 -0.22 21.47 -5.50
C PRO A 335 1.16 21.71 -4.90
N THR A 336 1.28 22.74 -4.06
CA THR A 336 2.52 22.95 -3.28
C THR A 336 2.54 21.98 -2.09
N PRO A 337 3.73 21.62 -1.57
CA PRO A 337 3.83 20.78 -0.37
C PRO A 337 2.97 21.29 0.80
N GLU A 338 2.87 22.60 0.98
CA GLU A 338 2.09 23.24 2.06
C GLU A 338 0.60 22.92 1.95
N THR A 339 0.07 22.80 0.73
CA THR A 339 -1.34 22.44 0.49
C THR A 339 -1.58 20.93 0.48
N LEU A 340 -0.60 20.16 0.02
CA LEU A 340 -0.73 18.72 -0.18
C LEU A 340 -0.52 17.90 1.10
N ILE A 341 0.49 18.27 1.90
CA ILE A 341 0.85 17.51 3.11
C ILE A 341 -0.32 17.41 4.10
N PRO A 342 -1.08 18.49 4.40
CA PRO A 342 -2.24 18.37 5.28
C PRO A 342 -3.29 17.37 4.77
N GLN A 343 -3.50 17.30 3.45
CA GLN A 343 -4.42 16.33 2.84
C GLN A 343 -3.90 14.90 3.01
N ILE A 344 -2.60 14.67 2.79
CA ILE A 344 -1.96 13.36 3.00
C ILE A 344 -2.10 12.92 4.46
N VAL A 345 -1.77 13.79 5.42
CA VAL A 345 -1.84 13.49 6.85
C VAL A 345 -3.27 13.18 7.27
N SER A 346 -4.24 13.98 6.81
CA SER A 346 -5.67 13.76 7.06
C SER A 346 -6.12 12.40 6.52
N GLY A 347 -5.75 12.07 5.27
CA GLY A 347 -6.09 10.79 4.64
C GLY A 347 -5.50 9.58 5.37
N ILE A 348 -4.24 9.66 5.81
CA ILE A 348 -3.60 8.59 6.60
C ILE A 348 -4.30 8.44 7.95
N ARG A 349 -4.61 9.56 8.62
CA ARG A 349 -5.30 9.55 9.91
C ARG A 349 -6.70 8.93 9.81
N GLN A 350 -7.46 9.30 8.77
CA GLN A 350 -8.78 8.73 8.51
C GLN A 350 -8.71 7.22 8.27
N GLN A 351 -7.83 6.76 7.38
CA GLN A 351 -7.68 5.33 7.10
C GLN A 351 -7.25 4.55 8.35
N ALA A 352 -6.33 5.09 9.14
CA ALA A 352 -5.88 4.47 10.37
C ALA A 352 -6.99 4.44 11.43
N SER A 353 -7.77 5.51 11.60
CA SER A 353 -8.85 5.58 12.59
C SER A 353 -10.01 4.64 12.25
N GLU A 354 -10.43 4.60 10.99
CA GLU A 354 -11.46 3.66 10.51
C GLU A 354 -11.03 2.21 10.72
N LYS A 355 -9.77 1.89 10.40
CA LYS A 355 -9.22 0.54 10.60
C LYS A 355 -9.05 0.21 12.08
N LEU A 356 -8.69 1.18 12.93
CA LEU A 356 -8.57 1.00 14.38
C LEU A 356 -9.92 0.60 15.00
N ILE A 357 -11.02 1.28 14.65
CA ILE A 357 -12.36 0.90 15.11
C ILE A 357 -12.79 -0.46 14.55
N ALA A 358 -12.62 -0.70 13.25
CA ALA A 358 -13.03 -1.95 12.63
C ALA A 358 -12.29 -3.17 13.22
N THR A 359 -11.00 -3.02 13.48
CA THR A 359 -10.18 -4.09 14.08
C THR A 359 -10.35 -4.17 15.59
N GLY A 360 -10.73 -3.08 16.26
CA GLY A 360 -10.81 -3.01 17.71
C GLY A 360 -9.46 -3.14 18.41
N LYS A 361 -8.34 -3.01 17.68
CA LYS A 361 -7.01 -3.15 18.28
C LYS A 361 -6.84 -2.12 19.41
N GLY A 362 -6.25 -2.56 20.52
CA GLY A 362 -6.15 -1.77 21.74
C GLY A 362 -7.45 -1.65 22.55
N ALA A 363 -8.59 -2.16 22.08
CA ALA A 363 -9.81 -2.30 22.85
C ALA A 363 -9.96 -3.72 23.40
N ARG A 364 -10.52 -3.85 24.60
CA ARG A 364 -10.82 -5.16 25.22
C ARG A 364 -11.95 -5.06 26.23
N ARG A 365 -12.69 -6.15 26.39
CA ARG A 365 -13.54 -6.38 27.55
C ARG A 365 -12.71 -7.01 28.67
N GLY A 366 -12.34 -6.21 29.67
CA GLY A 366 -11.61 -6.73 30.84
C GLY A 366 -12.53 -7.52 31.78
N ASN A 367 -11.95 -8.06 32.86
CA ASN A 367 -12.71 -8.72 33.92
C ASN A 367 -13.62 -7.77 34.71
N VAL A 368 -13.41 -6.46 34.57
CA VAL A 368 -14.08 -5.40 35.33
C VAL A 368 -14.96 -4.55 34.43
N SER A 369 -14.38 -4.02 33.33
CA SER A 369 -15.07 -3.16 32.38
C SER A 369 -14.44 -3.25 31.00
N PHE A 370 -15.17 -2.77 30.00
CA PHE A 370 -14.63 -2.37 28.72
C PHE A 370 -13.55 -1.27 28.89
N GLN A 371 -12.46 -1.41 28.13
CA GLN A 371 -11.29 -0.51 28.17
C GLN A 371 -10.72 -0.33 26.76
N ILE A 372 -10.17 0.87 26.51
CA ILE A 372 -9.37 1.18 25.33
C ILE A 372 -7.97 1.63 25.75
N ASP A 373 -7.01 1.44 24.86
CA ASP A 373 -5.66 1.99 25.00
C ASP A 373 -5.64 3.52 24.81
N GLU A 374 -4.69 4.18 25.47
CA GLU A 374 -4.49 5.63 25.40
C GLU A 374 -4.22 6.14 23.96
N SER A 375 -3.69 5.30 23.08
CA SER A 375 -3.46 5.63 21.67
C SER A 375 -4.73 6.05 20.91
N TYR A 376 -5.93 5.72 21.40
CA TYR A 376 -7.19 6.23 20.82
C TYR A 376 -7.26 7.77 20.85
N ASN A 377 -6.56 8.42 21.78
CA ASN A 377 -6.48 9.89 21.90
C ASN A 377 -5.73 10.52 20.73
N ASP A 378 -4.86 9.77 20.07
CA ASP A 378 -4.18 10.25 18.87
C ASP A 378 -5.13 10.32 17.67
N TYR A 379 -6.28 9.64 17.69
CA TYR A 379 -7.16 9.52 16.51
C TYR A 379 -8.50 10.24 16.71
N PHE A 380 -9.04 10.20 17.91
CA PHE A 380 -10.40 10.62 18.21
C PHE A 380 -10.41 11.69 19.30
N ASP A 381 -11.13 12.77 19.02
CA ASP A 381 -11.61 13.65 20.08
C ASP A 381 -12.73 12.93 20.85
N LEU A 382 -13.11 13.47 22.00
CA LEU A 382 -14.09 12.84 22.85
C LEU A 382 -15.46 12.65 22.16
N PRO A 383 -16.06 13.65 21.48
CA PRO A 383 -17.33 13.44 20.76
C PRO A 383 -17.25 12.31 19.72
N THR A 384 -16.17 12.25 18.93
CA THR A 384 -15.99 11.20 17.92
C THR A 384 -15.81 9.84 18.58
N LEU A 385 -15.05 9.75 19.67
CA LEU A 385 -14.88 8.51 20.43
C LEU A 385 -16.20 7.99 21.01
N ILE A 386 -17.06 8.88 21.53
CA ILE A 386 -18.39 8.52 22.05
C ILE A 386 -19.21 7.85 20.94
N ARG A 387 -19.26 8.45 19.74
CA ARG A 387 -19.97 7.87 18.58
C ARG A 387 -19.38 6.52 18.17
N GLN A 388 -18.06 6.43 18.05
CA GLN A 388 -17.41 5.21 17.59
C GLN A 388 -17.42 4.08 18.63
N SER A 389 -17.61 4.39 19.92
CA SER A 389 -17.62 3.40 21.00
C SER A 389 -18.70 2.32 20.80
N VAL A 390 -19.82 2.65 20.16
CA VAL A 390 -20.93 1.70 19.92
C VAL A 390 -20.47 0.50 19.11
N ARG A 391 -19.67 0.71 18.07
CA ARG A 391 -19.10 -0.36 17.25
C ARG A 391 -18.13 -1.25 18.03
N LEU A 392 -17.41 -0.67 18.99
CA LEU A 392 -16.53 -1.44 19.86
C LEU A 392 -17.33 -2.26 20.88
N ILE A 393 -18.41 -1.68 21.43
CA ILE A 393 -19.31 -2.37 22.36
C ILE A 393 -20.00 -3.55 21.69
N GLU A 394 -20.56 -3.35 20.50
CA GLU A 394 -21.13 -4.42 19.68
C GLU A 394 -20.14 -5.57 19.48
N LYS A 395 -18.88 -5.23 19.15
CA LYS A 395 -17.83 -6.21 18.86
C LYS A 395 -17.38 -7.00 20.09
N TYR A 396 -17.20 -6.35 21.23
CA TYR A 396 -16.56 -6.96 22.41
C TYR A 396 -17.55 -7.44 23.48
N ILE A 397 -18.77 -6.91 23.51
CA ILE A 397 -19.78 -7.24 24.51
C ILE A 397 -20.84 -8.13 23.86
N VAL A 398 -20.47 -9.40 23.67
CA VAL A 398 -21.30 -10.42 22.98
C VAL A 398 -21.95 -11.44 23.92
N ASN A 399 -21.53 -11.46 25.18
CA ASN A 399 -22.02 -12.42 26.18
C ASN A 399 -22.60 -11.70 27.41
N ASN A 400 -23.64 -12.28 27.98
CA ASN A 400 -24.33 -11.82 29.17
C ASN A 400 -23.55 -12.20 30.43
N LYS A 401 -23.19 -11.20 31.24
CA LYS A 401 -22.67 -11.37 32.61
C LYS A 401 -23.52 -10.59 33.63
N ALA A 402 -24.63 -10.00 33.21
CA ALA A 402 -25.46 -9.13 34.06
C ALA A 402 -25.91 -9.81 35.35
N ALA A 403 -26.30 -11.09 35.31
CA ALA A 403 -26.70 -11.85 36.50
C ALA A 403 -25.54 -11.95 37.51
N ASP A 404 -24.34 -12.28 37.05
CA ASP A 404 -23.14 -12.38 37.91
C ASP A 404 -22.75 -11.02 38.47
N ARG A 405 -22.92 -9.94 37.69
CA ARG A 405 -22.63 -8.56 38.15
C ARG A 405 -23.67 -8.07 39.15
N LEU A 406 -24.93 -8.47 39.03
CA LEU A 406 -26.01 -7.97 39.88
C LEU A 406 -26.27 -8.84 41.12
N ALA A 407 -25.82 -10.10 41.14
CA ALA A 407 -25.95 -10.98 42.32
C ALA A 407 -25.34 -10.38 43.61
N PRO A 408 -24.14 -9.74 43.60
CA PRO A 408 -23.59 -9.07 44.78
C PRO A 408 -24.46 -7.91 45.29
N VAL A 409 -25.17 -7.20 44.41
CA VAL A 409 -26.03 -6.07 44.78
C VAL A 409 -27.18 -6.56 45.66
N ALA A 410 -27.83 -7.66 45.27
CA ALA A 410 -28.87 -8.30 46.07
C ALA A 410 -28.31 -8.97 47.33
N ALA A 411 -27.25 -9.78 47.20
CA ALA A 411 -26.71 -10.59 48.30
C ALA A 411 -26.14 -9.75 49.45
N ASN A 412 -25.54 -8.59 49.15
CA ASN A 412 -24.98 -7.70 50.16
C ASN A 412 -25.98 -6.64 50.66
N GLY A 413 -27.22 -6.66 50.18
CA GLY A 413 -28.26 -5.71 50.58
C GLY A 413 -27.93 -4.26 50.21
N TRP A 414 -27.21 -4.04 49.10
CA TRP A 414 -26.94 -2.69 48.61
C TRP A 414 -28.21 -2.02 48.09
N ALA A 415 -28.20 -0.69 47.99
CA ALA A 415 -29.36 0.07 47.53
C ALA A 415 -29.90 -0.45 46.19
N GLY A 416 -31.21 -0.73 46.13
CA GLY A 416 -31.89 -1.24 44.94
C GLY A 416 -31.71 -2.74 44.68
N GLY A 417 -31.06 -3.49 45.58
CA GLY A 417 -30.84 -4.94 45.45
C GLY A 417 -32.11 -5.79 45.55
N ASP A 418 -33.14 -5.28 46.23
CA ASP A 418 -34.49 -5.85 46.29
C ASP A 418 -35.36 -5.51 45.05
N GLN A 419 -34.88 -4.59 44.22
CA GLN A 419 -35.59 -4.04 43.07
C GLN A 419 -34.95 -4.44 41.74
N ILE A 420 -34.22 -5.55 41.67
CA ILE A 420 -33.58 -5.99 40.43
C ILE A 420 -34.64 -6.66 39.52
N PRO A 421 -34.88 -6.16 38.29
CA PRO A 421 -35.84 -6.77 37.38
C PRO A 421 -35.40 -8.16 36.89
N PRO A 422 -36.31 -8.95 36.29
CA PRO A 422 -35.95 -10.21 35.66
C PRO A 422 -34.87 -10.04 34.59
N LEU A 423 -33.74 -10.71 34.76
CA LEU A 423 -32.62 -10.66 33.82
C LEU A 423 -32.73 -11.75 32.74
N PRO A 424 -32.22 -11.51 31.52
CA PRO A 424 -32.15 -12.54 30.50
C PRO A 424 -31.34 -13.75 30.98
N ARG A 425 -31.86 -14.95 30.73
CA ARG A 425 -31.18 -16.23 31.05
C ARG A 425 -30.25 -16.70 29.94
N ASP A 426 -30.47 -16.25 28.71
CA ASP A 426 -29.62 -16.59 27.58
C ASP A 426 -28.25 -15.90 27.76
N LYS A 427 -27.18 -16.71 27.73
CA LYS A 427 -25.81 -16.24 27.84
C LYS A 427 -25.37 -15.40 26.64
N ARG A 428 -26.08 -15.47 25.50
CA ARG A 428 -25.83 -14.66 24.30
C ARG A 428 -26.58 -13.33 24.29
N ASP A 429 -27.50 -13.14 25.24
CA ASP A 429 -28.26 -11.90 25.35
C ASP A 429 -27.49 -10.83 26.13
N ALA A 430 -26.59 -10.15 25.42
CA ALA A 430 -25.69 -9.17 26.02
C ALA A 430 -26.30 -7.77 26.19
N ARG A 431 -27.61 -7.57 25.98
CA ARG A 431 -28.23 -6.23 25.94
C ARG A 431 -28.00 -5.41 27.21
N VAL A 432 -28.15 -6.03 28.39
CA VAL A 432 -27.90 -5.36 29.68
C VAL A 432 -26.42 -4.98 29.82
N ASP A 433 -25.52 -5.92 29.52
CA ASP A 433 -24.07 -5.68 29.55
C ASP A 433 -23.64 -4.59 28.55
N GLN A 434 -24.23 -4.53 27.36
CA GLN A 434 -23.92 -3.55 26.33
C GLN A 434 -24.22 -2.13 26.81
N ILE A 435 -25.43 -1.88 27.33
CA ILE A 435 -25.80 -0.57 27.88
C ILE A 435 -24.93 -0.22 29.10
N ALA A 436 -24.75 -1.18 30.01
CA ALA A 436 -24.03 -0.95 31.27
C ALA A 436 -22.54 -0.67 31.06
N GLU A 437 -21.86 -1.47 30.24
CA GLU A 437 -20.44 -1.30 29.97
C GLU A 437 -20.17 -0.09 29.07
N TRP A 438 -21.09 0.25 28.15
CA TRP A 438 -21.04 1.50 27.40
C TRP A 438 -21.14 2.71 28.34
N ALA A 439 -22.18 2.78 29.18
CA ALA A 439 -22.36 3.90 30.12
C ALA A 439 -21.18 3.99 31.12
N GLY A 440 -20.72 2.86 31.62
CA GLY A 440 -19.56 2.80 32.50
C GLY A 440 -18.26 3.27 31.83
N PHE A 441 -18.05 2.91 30.57
CA PHE A 441 -16.93 3.41 29.76
C PHE A 441 -17.02 4.93 29.55
N LEU A 442 -18.19 5.42 29.15
CA LEU A 442 -18.42 6.85 28.93
C LEU A 442 -18.21 7.68 30.20
N GLU A 443 -18.70 7.22 31.35
CA GLU A 443 -18.50 7.90 32.62
C GLU A 443 -17.01 8.08 32.95
N ALA A 444 -16.17 7.07 32.63
CA ALA A 444 -14.73 7.17 32.81
C ALA A 444 -14.11 8.18 31.82
N GLN A 445 -14.45 8.10 30.53
CA GLN A 445 -13.90 9.01 29.52
C GLN A 445 -14.30 10.47 29.76
N LEU A 446 -15.54 10.72 30.17
CA LEU A 446 -16.03 12.06 30.48
C LEU A 446 -15.34 12.63 31.72
N ARG A 447 -15.18 11.82 32.77
CA ARG A 447 -14.46 12.23 33.99
C ARG A 447 -13.01 12.58 33.70
N ASP A 448 -12.30 11.71 32.99
CA ASP A 448 -10.87 11.88 32.74
C ASP A 448 -10.58 13.05 31.80
N ARG A 449 -11.50 13.38 30.89
CA ARG A 449 -11.25 14.37 29.83
C ARG A 449 -11.98 15.70 29.98
N LEU A 450 -13.16 15.72 30.60
CA LEU A 450 -13.96 16.94 30.84
C LEU A 450 -14.05 17.31 32.33
N GLY A 451 -13.76 16.37 33.25
CA GLY A 451 -13.94 16.58 34.68
C GLY A 451 -15.38 16.35 35.12
N ASP A 452 -16.05 17.41 35.58
CA ASP A 452 -17.36 17.34 36.28
C ASP A 452 -18.57 17.21 35.34
N PHE A 453 -18.51 16.28 34.37
CA PHE A 453 -19.70 15.93 33.58
C PHE A 453 -20.52 14.85 34.29
N ASP A 454 -21.73 15.19 34.68
CA ASP A 454 -22.63 14.27 35.35
C ASP A 454 -23.43 13.40 34.36
N LEU A 455 -22.83 12.26 33.95
CA LEU A 455 -23.45 11.34 32.99
C LEU A 455 -24.79 10.78 33.49
N ALA A 456 -24.93 10.48 34.78
CA ALA A 456 -26.16 9.89 35.29
C ALA A 456 -27.36 10.84 35.13
N SER A 457 -27.18 12.13 35.49
CA SER A 457 -28.22 13.15 35.32
C SER A 457 -28.62 13.36 33.87
N TRP A 458 -27.68 13.14 32.93
CA TRP A 458 -27.97 13.22 31.50
C TRP A 458 -28.63 11.96 30.93
N LEU A 459 -28.15 10.78 31.32
CA LEU A 459 -28.47 9.50 30.68
C LEU A 459 -29.73 8.84 31.26
N LEU A 460 -29.93 8.83 32.58
CA LEU A 460 -31.07 8.11 33.20
C LEU A 460 -32.45 8.59 32.71
N PRO A 461 -32.71 9.91 32.54
CA PRO A 461 -33.98 10.38 31.98
C PRO A 461 -34.22 9.88 30.55
N ARG A 462 -33.16 9.81 29.72
CA ARG A 462 -33.22 9.33 28.33
C ARG A 462 -33.39 7.82 28.23
N LEU A 463 -32.93 7.09 29.25
CA LEU A 463 -33.22 5.68 29.42
C LEU A 463 -34.65 5.41 29.95
N GLY A 464 -35.44 6.46 30.23
CA GLY A 464 -36.80 6.33 30.76
C GLY A 464 -36.86 5.90 32.24
N ILE A 465 -35.77 6.11 32.98
CA ILE A 465 -35.59 5.73 34.39
C ILE A 465 -35.10 6.90 35.25
N GLY A 466 -35.39 8.15 34.83
CA GLY A 466 -34.95 9.35 35.55
C GLY A 466 -35.51 9.45 36.97
N ASP A 467 -36.70 8.90 37.22
CA ASP A 467 -37.32 8.77 38.54
C ASP A 467 -36.54 7.86 39.50
N LEU A 468 -35.70 6.96 38.97
CA LEU A 468 -34.87 6.04 39.75
C LEU A 468 -33.51 6.64 40.18
N MET A 469 -33.26 7.91 39.86
CA MET A 469 -32.03 8.63 40.22
C MET A 469 -31.62 8.48 41.70
N PRO A 470 -32.53 8.60 42.70
CA PRO A 470 -32.13 8.51 44.11
C PRO A 470 -31.52 7.14 44.46
N VAL A 471 -32.10 6.05 43.92
CA VAL A 471 -31.62 4.68 44.15
C VAL A 471 -30.30 4.45 43.44
N PHE A 472 -30.18 4.93 42.20
CA PHE A 472 -28.92 4.88 41.45
C PHE A 472 -27.78 5.57 42.22
N ARG A 473 -28.01 6.77 42.75
CA ARG A 473 -26.99 7.52 43.52
C ARG A 473 -26.66 6.87 44.84
N ALA A 474 -27.63 6.26 45.51
CA ALA A 474 -27.38 5.50 46.72
C ALA A 474 -26.46 4.31 46.43
N LEU A 475 -26.69 3.58 45.33
CA LEU A 475 -25.84 2.47 44.91
C LEU A 475 -24.45 2.94 44.42
N GLU A 476 -24.36 4.04 43.68
CA GLU A 476 -23.10 4.63 43.23
C GLU A 476 -22.20 5.07 44.39
N ASN A 477 -22.80 5.57 45.47
CA ASN A 477 -22.08 6.06 46.65
C ASN A 477 -21.87 4.99 47.72
N ASP A 478 -22.44 3.78 47.56
CA ASP A 478 -22.24 2.68 48.51
C ASP A 478 -20.75 2.29 48.58
N PRO A 479 -20.13 2.29 49.77
CA PRO A 479 -18.72 1.96 49.92
C PRO A 479 -18.37 0.53 49.49
N GLY A 480 -19.29 -0.42 49.63
CA GLY A 480 -19.14 -1.81 49.20
C GLY A 480 -19.19 -1.94 47.69
N ALA A 481 -20.18 -1.29 47.05
CA ALA A 481 -20.28 -1.25 45.59
C ALA A 481 -19.04 -0.60 44.94
N ARG A 482 -18.52 0.49 45.52
CA ARG A 482 -17.28 1.16 45.05
C ARG A 482 -16.03 0.31 45.24
N LYS A 483 -15.94 -0.48 46.31
CA LYS A 483 -14.81 -1.38 46.60
C LYS A 483 -14.84 -2.68 45.80
N GLY A 484 -15.94 -2.99 45.11
CA GLY A 484 -16.13 -4.23 44.35
C GLY A 484 -15.32 -4.33 43.05
N GLY A 485 -14.01 -4.06 43.12
CA GLY A 485 -13.05 -4.36 42.06
C GLY A 485 -13.14 -3.48 40.81
N GLY A 486 -13.77 -2.31 40.89
CA GLY A 486 -13.90 -1.36 39.78
C GLY A 486 -15.12 -1.61 38.87
N ILE A 487 -15.95 -2.60 39.18
CA ILE A 487 -17.20 -2.88 38.45
C ILE A 487 -18.20 -1.77 38.81
N LYS A 488 -18.77 -1.13 37.79
CA LYS A 488 -19.77 -0.08 37.99
C LYS A 488 -21.16 -0.66 38.11
N PHE A 489 -21.45 -1.30 39.25
CA PHE A 489 -22.70 -2.02 39.52
C PHE A 489 -23.96 -1.19 39.23
N TRP A 490 -23.92 0.11 39.51
CA TRP A 490 -25.02 1.04 39.26
C TRP A 490 -25.42 1.13 37.79
N TRP A 491 -24.49 0.97 36.85
CA TRP A 491 -24.82 0.96 35.41
C TRP A 491 -25.45 -0.36 34.95
N PHE A 492 -25.05 -1.50 35.52
CA PHE A 492 -25.74 -2.78 35.29
C PHE A 492 -27.17 -2.74 35.82
N TRP A 493 -27.36 -2.14 37.01
CA TRP A 493 -28.67 -1.98 37.62
C TRP A 493 -29.56 -1.06 36.77
N ALA A 494 -29.03 0.10 36.34
CA ALA A 494 -29.75 1.03 35.46
C ALA A 494 -30.13 0.39 34.12
N ALA A 495 -29.20 -0.34 33.48
CA ALA A 495 -29.45 -1.00 32.21
C ALA A 495 -30.57 -2.05 32.30
N ALA A 496 -30.60 -2.84 33.38
CA ALA A 496 -31.65 -3.83 33.62
C ALA A 496 -33.04 -3.16 33.74
N HIS A 497 -33.15 -2.08 34.50
CA HIS A 497 -34.39 -1.30 34.63
C HIS A 497 -34.82 -0.62 33.34
N ALA A 498 -33.86 -0.08 32.58
CA ALA A 498 -34.14 0.56 31.30
C ALA A 498 -34.77 -0.44 30.31
N LEU A 499 -34.22 -1.65 30.21
CA LEU A 499 -34.72 -2.70 29.32
C LEU A 499 -36.01 -3.36 29.81
N ASP A 500 -36.23 -3.43 31.13
CA ASP A 500 -37.50 -3.91 31.68
C ASP A 500 -38.66 -2.96 31.32
N ARG A 501 -38.45 -1.64 31.44
CA ARG A 501 -39.46 -0.63 31.06
C ARG A 501 -39.63 -0.48 29.56
N GLN A 502 -38.55 -0.62 28.80
CA GLN A 502 -38.55 -0.49 27.35
C GLN A 502 -37.85 -1.70 26.72
N PRO A 503 -38.54 -2.84 26.60
CA PRO A 503 -37.97 -4.01 25.96
C PRO A 503 -37.57 -3.69 24.51
N LYS A 504 -36.31 -3.96 24.17
CA LYS A 504 -35.74 -3.78 22.82
C LYS A 504 -35.03 -5.05 22.42
N ASP A 505 -35.18 -5.50 21.18
CA ASP A 505 -34.37 -6.60 20.66
C ASP A 505 -32.87 -6.21 20.58
N PRO A 506 -31.95 -7.15 20.29
CA PRO A 506 -30.51 -6.85 20.27
C PRO A 506 -30.12 -5.71 19.31
N GLN A 507 -30.69 -5.66 18.11
CA GLN A 507 -30.35 -4.61 17.13
C GLN A 507 -30.93 -3.26 17.58
N ALA A 508 -32.18 -3.23 18.00
CA ALA A 508 -32.83 -2.02 18.51
C ALA A 508 -32.13 -1.49 19.78
N THR A 509 -31.46 -2.34 20.56
CA THR A 509 -30.63 -1.92 21.69
C THR A 509 -29.38 -1.18 21.22
N LEU A 510 -28.69 -1.70 20.20
CA LEU A 510 -27.52 -1.04 19.62
C LEU A 510 -27.89 0.28 18.93
N ASP A 511 -29.01 0.31 18.20
CA ASP A 511 -29.52 1.53 17.57
C ASP A 511 -29.90 2.59 18.61
N TRP A 512 -30.42 2.15 19.77
CA TRP A 512 -30.70 3.03 20.90
C TRP A 512 -29.42 3.62 21.49
N ILE A 513 -28.39 2.79 21.72
CA ILE A 513 -27.08 3.24 22.17
C ILE A 513 -26.46 4.22 21.16
N ALA A 514 -26.56 3.93 19.86
CA ALA A 514 -26.08 4.82 18.79
C ALA A 514 -26.74 6.20 18.84
N THR A 515 -28.07 6.23 18.96
CA THR A 515 -28.85 7.48 19.08
C THR A 515 -28.41 8.28 20.32
N LEU A 516 -28.28 7.61 21.47
CA LEU A 516 -27.82 8.26 22.70
C LEU A 516 -26.37 8.75 22.61
N SER A 517 -25.49 8.01 21.94
CA SER A 517 -24.12 8.45 21.67
C SER A 517 -24.07 9.72 20.83
N ASP A 518 -24.90 9.83 19.79
CA ASP A 518 -24.98 11.02 18.95
C ASP A 518 -25.53 12.23 19.73
N GLU A 519 -26.60 12.03 20.51
CA GLU A 519 -27.16 13.06 21.38
C GLU A 519 -26.15 13.53 22.44
N LEU A 520 -25.42 12.60 23.06
CA LEU A 520 -24.41 12.93 24.08
C LEU A 520 -23.27 13.72 23.46
N ALA A 521 -22.75 13.26 22.33
CA ALA A 521 -21.68 13.95 21.60
C ALA A 521 -22.11 15.38 21.21
N ALA A 522 -23.38 15.58 20.84
CA ALA A 522 -23.94 16.90 20.53
C ALA A 522 -24.19 17.77 21.78
N ALA A 523 -24.36 17.15 22.96
CA ALA A 523 -24.56 17.86 24.22
C ALA A 523 -23.26 18.36 24.87
N LEU A 524 -22.09 17.93 24.36
CA LEU A 524 -20.79 18.40 24.86
C LEU A 524 -20.52 19.85 24.44
N PRO A 525 -19.70 20.60 25.22
CA PRO A 525 -19.30 21.95 24.85
C PRO A 525 -18.63 22.00 23.47
N ALA A 526 -18.91 23.06 22.70
CA ALA A 526 -18.29 23.26 21.39
C ALA A 526 -16.77 23.50 21.49
N ASP A 527 -16.33 24.16 22.56
CA ASP A 527 -14.91 24.34 22.88
C ASP A 527 -14.47 23.29 23.90
N LEU A 528 -13.75 22.28 23.43
CA LEU A 528 -13.29 21.16 24.25
C LEU A 528 -11.96 21.49 24.91
N PRO A 529 -11.73 21.09 26.18
CA PRO A 529 -10.41 21.21 26.79
C PRO A 529 -9.38 20.33 26.05
N PRO A 530 -8.07 20.63 26.13
CA PRO A 530 -7.03 19.86 25.44
C PRO A 530 -7.05 18.35 25.71
N SER A 531 -7.46 17.93 26.91
CA SER A 531 -7.63 16.52 27.30
C SER A 531 -8.76 15.79 26.54
N ALA A 532 -9.72 16.53 25.99
CA ALA A 532 -10.84 16.01 25.21
C ALA A 532 -10.67 16.20 23.69
N GLN A 533 -9.62 16.92 23.27
CA GLN A 533 -9.23 17.07 21.87
C GLN A 533 -8.31 15.92 21.44
N VAL A 534 -8.01 15.86 20.15
CA VAL A 534 -7.04 14.90 19.61
C VAL A 534 -5.62 15.34 19.98
N ASP A 535 -4.77 14.38 20.36
CA ASP A 535 -3.34 14.65 20.45
C ASP A 535 -2.72 14.80 19.06
N GLU A 536 -2.50 16.05 18.65
CA GLU A 536 -1.92 16.42 17.36
C GLU A 536 -0.40 16.18 17.27
N THR A 537 0.25 15.75 18.35
CA THR A 537 1.72 15.65 18.40
C THR A 537 2.27 14.70 17.34
N LYS A 538 1.66 13.51 17.20
CA LYS A 538 2.05 12.51 16.19
C LYS A 538 1.83 13.01 14.75
N TRP A 539 0.74 13.73 14.51
CA TRP A 539 0.39 14.23 13.17
C TRP A 539 1.21 15.45 12.75
N ARG A 540 1.59 16.30 13.71
CA ARG A 540 2.58 17.36 13.50
C ARG A 540 3.95 16.81 13.14
N ASP A 541 4.41 15.77 13.84
CA ASP A 541 5.67 15.09 13.50
C ASP A 541 5.62 14.46 12.09
N LEU A 542 4.47 13.88 11.69
CA LEU A 542 4.27 13.37 10.32
C LEU A 542 4.26 14.49 9.27
N THR A 543 3.69 15.64 9.60
CA THR A 543 3.71 16.83 8.73
C THR A 543 5.14 17.33 8.52
N ASP A 544 5.91 17.48 9.60
CA ASP A 544 7.33 17.85 9.53
C ASP A 544 8.14 16.83 8.73
N TYR A 545 7.89 15.53 8.95
CA TYR A 545 8.51 14.45 8.18
C TYR A 545 8.28 14.60 6.69
N LEU A 546 7.02 14.71 6.26
CA LEU A 546 6.66 14.81 4.86
C LEU A 546 7.27 16.04 4.19
N SER A 547 7.35 17.17 4.90
CA SER A 547 7.97 18.39 4.36
C SER A 547 9.45 18.21 3.99
N ARG A 548 10.13 17.24 4.62
CA ARG A 548 11.54 16.93 4.37
C ARG A 548 11.77 15.89 3.28
N VAL A 549 10.89 14.89 3.21
CA VAL A 549 11.13 13.70 2.36
C VAL A 549 10.31 13.69 1.07
N LEU A 550 9.18 14.39 1.02
CA LEU A 550 8.30 14.43 -0.15
C LEU A 550 8.75 15.52 -1.12
N THR A 551 8.99 15.13 -2.36
CA THR A 551 9.33 16.04 -3.46
C THR A 551 8.34 15.87 -4.60
N LEU A 552 7.99 16.98 -5.25
CA LEU A 552 6.91 17.05 -6.25
C LEU A 552 7.37 17.77 -7.52
N GLY A 553 6.68 17.50 -8.62
CA GLY A 553 6.72 18.32 -9.83
C GLY A 553 7.82 17.93 -10.81
N ARG A 554 8.62 18.91 -11.25
CA ARG A 554 9.55 18.78 -12.39
C ARG A 554 11.02 18.99 -12.03
N ALA A 555 11.30 19.66 -10.93
CA ALA A 555 12.64 20.11 -10.58
C ALA A 555 13.33 19.10 -9.65
N LYS A 556 14.66 19.01 -9.75
CA LYS A 556 15.47 18.44 -8.66
C LYS A 556 15.32 19.37 -7.44
N THR A 557 14.41 19.08 -6.52
CA THR A 557 14.47 19.70 -5.19
C THR A 557 15.75 19.23 -4.50
N PRO A 558 16.60 20.12 -3.97
CA PRO A 558 17.74 19.73 -3.17
C PRO A 558 17.25 18.89 -1.98
N LEU A 559 17.92 17.77 -1.71
CA LEU A 559 17.67 17.06 -0.45
C LEU A 559 18.05 18.00 0.72
N PRO A 560 17.39 17.90 1.89
CA PRO A 560 17.84 18.60 3.08
C PRO A 560 19.35 18.37 3.29
N ALA A 561 20.10 19.41 3.64
CA ALA A 561 21.53 19.27 3.79
C ALA A 561 21.82 18.25 4.91
N ALA A 562 22.66 17.24 4.64
CA ALA A 562 23.07 16.24 5.65
C ALA A 562 23.61 16.88 6.95
N ARG A 563 24.05 18.15 6.89
CA ARG A 563 24.42 18.97 8.04
C ARG A 563 23.26 19.26 8.98
N ASP A 564 22.06 19.52 8.47
CA ASP A 564 20.88 19.83 9.28
C ASP A 564 20.40 18.57 10.02
N GLU A 565 20.44 17.41 9.36
CA GLU A 565 20.15 16.11 9.96
C GLU A 565 21.16 15.76 11.05
N LEU A 566 22.45 15.91 10.77
CA LEU A 566 23.52 15.67 11.75
C LEU A 566 23.43 16.63 12.94
N ALA A 567 23.10 17.91 12.70
CA ALA A 567 22.93 18.91 13.75
C ALA A 567 21.74 18.55 14.66
N ARG A 568 20.59 18.16 14.09
CA ARG A 568 19.43 17.67 14.85
C ARG A 568 19.78 16.47 15.72
N TYR A 569 20.42 15.46 15.13
CA TYR A 569 20.85 14.27 15.86
C TYR A 569 21.81 14.60 17.01
N THR A 570 22.81 15.45 16.74
CA THR A 570 23.82 15.85 17.73
C THR A 570 23.20 16.65 18.88
N ASN A 571 22.31 17.60 18.57
CA ASN A 571 21.58 18.39 19.56
C ASN A 571 20.66 17.52 20.42
N ALA A 572 19.98 16.54 19.83
CA ALA A 572 19.13 15.60 20.55
C ALA A 572 19.94 14.70 21.50
N LYS A 573 21.14 14.28 21.09
CA LYS A 573 22.03 13.44 21.90
C LYS A 573 22.72 14.19 23.04
N GLY A 574 22.97 15.49 22.88
CA GLY A 574 23.73 16.33 23.82
C GLY A 574 22.98 16.73 25.10
N LYS A 575 21.65 16.72 25.12
CA LYS A 575 20.87 16.98 26.34
C LYS A 575 20.87 15.73 27.22
N ARG A 576 21.19 15.88 28.53
CA ARG A 576 21.21 14.78 29.52
C ARG A 576 19.91 13.96 29.45
N GLY A 577 19.96 12.78 28.81
CA GLY A 577 18.81 11.88 28.66
C GLY A 577 18.11 11.86 27.28
N GLY A 578 18.67 12.52 26.27
CA GLY A 578 18.13 12.67 24.91
C GLY A 578 17.43 11.43 24.36
N ALA A 579 16.10 11.49 24.31
CA ALA A 579 15.23 10.41 23.90
C ALA A 579 15.18 10.34 22.37
N ILE A 580 16.25 9.82 21.78
CA ILE A 580 16.33 9.49 20.36
C ILE A 580 15.58 8.17 20.14
N CYS A 581 14.87 8.04 19.02
CA CYS A 581 14.19 6.81 18.67
C CYS A 581 15.17 5.63 18.60
N ALA A 582 14.85 4.54 19.29
CA ALA A 582 15.65 3.31 19.26
C ALA A 582 15.69 2.62 17.89
N ILE A 583 14.65 2.80 17.06
CA ILE A 583 14.52 2.18 15.74
C ILE A 583 15.23 2.99 14.65
N CYS A 584 14.76 4.23 14.42
CA CYS A 584 15.23 5.02 13.28
C CYS A 584 16.33 6.04 13.62
N GLY A 585 16.63 6.27 14.90
CA GLY A 585 17.64 7.27 15.30
C GLY A 585 17.19 8.73 15.17
N GLU A 586 15.93 8.99 14.80
CA GLU A 586 15.37 10.34 14.71
C GLU A 586 15.05 10.97 16.07
N ALA A 587 15.01 12.31 16.08
CA ALA A 587 14.77 13.14 17.26
C ALA A 587 13.34 13.72 17.33
N TYR A 588 12.35 13.01 16.78
CA TYR A 588 10.93 13.33 16.94
C TYR A 588 10.45 13.11 18.38
N THR A 589 9.21 13.50 18.67
CA THR A 589 8.61 13.24 19.99
C THR A 589 8.65 11.76 20.29
N THR A 590 9.14 11.38 21.47
CA THR A 590 9.28 9.98 21.86
C THR A 590 8.54 9.64 23.14
N SER A 591 8.05 8.41 23.20
CA SER A 591 7.39 7.84 24.37
C SER A 591 7.93 6.44 24.65
N LYS A 592 7.66 5.90 25.84
CA LYS A 592 7.98 4.50 26.14
C LYS A 592 6.93 3.60 25.44
N PRO A 593 7.34 2.63 24.61
CA PRO A 593 6.39 1.77 23.93
C PRO A 593 5.64 0.88 24.93
N LYS A 594 4.31 0.83 24.83
CA LYS A 594 3.44 -0.15 25.50
C LYS A 594 3.26 -1.35 24.57
N GLU A 595 3.10 -2.57 25.11
CA GLU A 595 2.89 -3.79 24.30
C GLU A 595 1.72 -3.67 23.31
N THR A 596 0.67 -2.94 23.68
CA THR A 596 -0.50 -2.66 22.85
C THR A 596 -0.22 -1.78 21.65
N ALA A 597 0.86 -0.98 21.69
CA ALA A 597 1.20 0.04 20.70
C ALA A 597 2.33 -0.39 19.74
N VAL A 598 2.93 -1.57 19.92
CA VAL A 598 4.02 -2.10 19.08
C VAL A 598 3.75 -3.52 18.62
N ALA A 599 4.17 -3.86 17.40
CA ALA A 599 3.93 -5.18 16.83
C ALA A 599 4.71 -6.29 17.58
N PHE A 600 5.94 -6.00 18.02
CA PHE A 600 6.82 -6.94 18.74
C PHE A 600 6.97 -6.56 20.21
N GLN A 601 7.52 -7.46 21.04
CA GLN A 601 7.77 -7.14 22.45
C GLN A 601 8.64 -5.87 22.58
N PRO A 602 8.32 -4.93 23.49
CA PRO A 602 9.11 -3.72 23.71
C PRO A 602 10.61 -3.98 23.94
N GLY A 603 10.96 -5.14 24.48
CA GLY A 603 12.33 -5.58 24.73
C GLY A 603 13.14 -6.00 23.49
N VAL A 604 12.52 -6.15 22.31
CA VAL A 604 13.23 -6.49 21.06
C VAL A 604 13.93 -5.29 20.44
N TYR A 605 13.46 -4.08 20.73
CA TYR A 605 13.99 -2.83 20.17
C TYR A 605 15.23 -2.30 20.92
N THR A 606 16.02 -3.20 21.53
CA THR A 606 16.98 -2.90 22.61
C THR A 606 18.45 -2.94 22.21
N SER A 607 18.75 -3.01 20.91
CA SER A 607 20.11 -3.13 20.35
C SER A 607 21.09 -1.98 20.70
N ARG A 608 20.67 -1.00 21.52
CA ARG A 608 21.48 0.12 22.00
C ARG A 608 21.34 0.41 23.50
N VAL A 609 20.89 -0.53 24.33
CA VAL A 609 20.78 -0.29 25.79
C VAL A 609 22.18 -0.03 26.39
N LYS A 610 22.27 0.93 27.32
CA LYS A 610 23.54 1.19 28.03
C LYS A 610 23.82 -0.01 28.92
N LEU A 611 25.09 -0.44 29.00
CA LEU A 611 25.54 -1.37 30.03
C LEU A 611 25.10 -0.82 31.41
N ASN A 612 24.43 -1.64 32.22
CA ASN A 612 23.83 -1.33 33.54
C ASN A 612 22.55 -0.46 33.56
N ALA A 613 21.76 -0.41 32.48
CA ALA A 613 20.44 0.23 32.53
C ALA A 613 19.43 -0.60 33.34
N SER A 614 18.67 0.04 34.23
CA SER A 614 17.64 -0.61 35.07
C SER A 614 16.35 -1.00 34.34
N THR A 615 16.16 -0.51 33.11
CA THR A 615 14.99 -0.84 32.27
C THR A 615 15.43 -1.14 30.84
N ASN A 616 14.83 -2.18 30.25
CA ASN A 616 15.12 -2.62 28.88
C ASN A 616 14.23 -1.92 27.84
N THR A 617 13.63 -0.77 28.16
CA THR A 617 12.72 -0.04 27.25
C THR A 617 13.32 1.32 26.89
N ARG A 618 13.72 1.51 25.62
CA ARG A 618 14.07 2.84 25.09
C ARG A 618 12.88 3.48 24.38
N SER A 619 12.95 4.80 24.22
CA SER A 619 11.88 5.59 23.64
C SER A 619 11.71 5.32 22.14
N LEU A 620 10.45 5.19 21.71
CA LEU A 620 10.04 5.07 20.32
C LEU A 620 9.52 6.44 19.87
N CYS A 621 9.90 6.90 18.68
CA CYS A 621 9.31 8.14 18.16
C CYS A 621 7.91 7.94 17.64
N SER A 622 7.13 9.02 17.64
CA SER A 622 5.78 9.13 17.09
C SER A 622 5.63 8.49 15.71
N LEU A 623 6.59 8.69 14.78
CA LEU A 623 6.56 8.09 13.44
C LEU A 623 6.76 6.58 13.43
N CYS A 624 7.73 6.06 14.21
CA CYS A 624 7.92 4.63 14.32
C CYS A 624 6.77 3.97 15.09
N ALA A 625 6.21 4.63 16.10
CA ALA A 625 5.00 4.17 16.79
C ALA A 625 3.81 4.10 15.83
N LEU A 626 3.61 5.13 14.99
CA LEU A 626 2.60 5.12 13.93
C LEU A 626 2.84 3.95 12.97
N GLU A 627 4.07 3.77 12.49
CA GLU A 627 4.41 2.68 11.56
C GLU A 627 4.13 1.29 12.16
N GLN A 628 4.44 1.08 13.44
CA GLN A 628 4.17 -0.19 14.13
C GLN A 628 2.67 -0.43 14.33
N LEU A 629 1.91 0.60 14.69
CA LEU A 629 0.45 0.51 14.78
C LEU A 629 -0.16 0.20 13.41
N LEU A 630 0.31 0.87 12.35
CA LEU A 630 -0.15 0.60 10.98
C LEU A 630 0.15 -0.84 10.56
N ARG A 631 1.27 -1.44 10.99
CA ARG A 631 1.51 -2.88 10.79
C ARG A 631 0.45 -3.72 11.46
N GLN A 632 0.12 -3.47 12.72
CA GLN A 632 -0.93 -4.21 13.43
C GLN A 632 -2.32 -4.04 12.79
N LEU A 633 -2.60 -2.87 12.21
CA LEU A 633 -3.88 -2.55 11.59
C LEU A 633 -4.02 -3.15 10.18
N PHE A 634 -2.97 -3.15 9.37
CA PHE A 634 -3.03 -3.47 7.94
C PHE A 634 -2.38 -4.82 7.58
N ILE A 635 -1.53 -5.40 8.44
CA ILE A 635 -1.04 -6.76 8.25
C ILE A 635 -2.04 -7.72 8.88
N TRP A 636 -2.62 -8.58 8.04
CA TRP A 636 -3.62 -9.55 8.45
C TRP A 636 -3.06 -10.51 9.51
N ASN A 637 -3.85 -10.82 10.55
CA ASN A 637 -3.51 -11.72 11.66
C ASN A 637 -2.23 -11.39 12.44
N LEU A 638 -1.74 -10.15 12.37
CA LEU A 638 -0.66 -9.72 13.24
C LEU A 638 -1.23 -9.42 14.63
N ASP A 639 -0.89 -10.26 15.60
CA ASP A 639 -1.17 -10.02 17.02
C ASP A 639 -0.29 -8.87 17.57
N SER A 640 -0.09 -8.77 18.88
CA SER A 640 0.87 -7.83 19.47
C SER A 640 1.76 -8.53 20.51
N GLY A 641 2.98 -8.06 20.69
CA GLY A 641 3.88 -8.54 21.74
C GLY A 641 4.31 -9.99 21.55
N SER A 642 4.20 -10.80 22.62
CA SER A 642 4.74 -12.17 22.67
C SER A 642 3.97 -13.13 21.76
N ALA A 643 2.68 -12.87 21.53
CA ALA A 643 1.86 -13.66 20.61
C ALA A 643 2.42 -13.61 19.18
N VAL A 644 2.86 -12.44 18.70
CA VAL A 644 3.48 -12.27 17.37
C VAL A 644 4.80 -13.04 17.26
N GLU A 645 5.62 -12.99 18.30
CA GLU A 645 6.88 -13.73 18.33
C GLU A 645 6.65 -15.24 18.28
N GLY A 646 5.62 -15.72 18.97
CA GLY A 646 5.15 -17.10 18.92
C GLY A 646 4.71 -17.56 17.52
N GLN A 647 4.14 -16.66 16.71
CA GLN A 647 3.68 -16.99 15.34
C GLN A 647 4.82 -17.30 14.36
N ARG A 648 6.09 -17.00 14.70
CA ARG A 648 7.28 -17.25 13.85
C ARG A 648 7.12 -16.74 12.40
N LEU A 649 6.47 -15.58 12.22
CA LEU A 649 6.18 -15.01 10.91
C LEU A 649 7.43 -14.92 10.02
N ARG A 650 7.22 -15.19 8.72
CA ARG A 650 8.22 -15.01 7.66
C ARG A 650 7.65 -14.04 6.64
N TYR A 651 8.38 -12.97 6.38
CA TYR A 651 7.97 -11.97 5.40
C TYR A 651 8.57 -12.32 4.04
N LEU A 652 7.70 -12.45 3.03
CA LEU A 652 8.09 -12.44 1.63
C LEU A 652 7.68 -11.09 1.03
N ALA A 653 8.66 -10.29 0.62
CA ALA A 653 8.43 -8.98 0.02
C ALA A 653 8.78 -9.03 -1.46
N PHE A 654 7.84 -8.62 -2.33
CA PHE A 654 8.14 -8.37 -3.74
C PHE A 654 8.42 -6.88 -3.92
N TYR A 655 9.70 -6.57 -4.09
CA TYR A 655 10.16 -5.21 -4.33
C TYR A 655 10.59 -5.07 -5.79
N PRO A 656 9.94 -4.22 -6.59
CA PRO A 656 10.35 -4.09 -7.97
C PRO A 656 11.69 -3.35 -8.04
N THR A 657 12.63 -3.93 -8.79
CA THR A 657 13.90 -3.28 -9.12
C THR A 657 13.72 -2.14 -10.14
N TYR A 658 12.57 -2.10 -10.81
CA TYR A 658 12.16 -1.12 -11.80
C TYR A 658 10.76 -0.57 -11.48
N PHE A 659 10.18 0.22 -12.39
CA PHE A 659 8.79 0.65 -12.26
C PHE A 659 7.80 -0.46 -12.58
N PHE A 660 6.70 -0.49 -11.83
CA PHE A 660 5.46 -1.08 -12.32
C PHE A 660 4.71 -0.11 -13.23
N THR A 661 3.94 -0.70 -14.14
CA THR A 661 2.89 -0.09 -14.96
C THR A 661 1.54 -0.46 -14.35
N PRO A 662 0.42 0.19 -14.73
CA PRO A 662 -0.91 -0.21 -14.26
C PRO A 662 -1.21 -1.71 -14.44
N GLU A 663 -0.80 -2.30 -15.57
CA GLU A 663 -0.98 -3.70 -15.88
C GLU A 663 -0.13 -4.60 -14.97
N THR A 664 1.18 -4.33 -14.85
CA THR A 664 2.05 -5.14 -13.99
C THR A 664 1.73 -4.94 -12.50
N MET A 665 1.21 -3.78 -12.10
CA MET A 665 0.76 -3.52 -10.73
C MET A 665 -0.48 -4.36 -10.41
N ARG A 666 -1.47 -4.43 -11.31
CA ARG A 666 -2.63 -5.32 -11.17
C ARG A 666 -2.23 -6.79 -11.15
N LEU A 667 -1.24 -7.16 -11.96
CA LEU A 667 -0.67 -8.51 -11.97
C LEU A 667 -0.09 -8.85 -10.60
N MET A 668 0.76 -7.97 -10.06
CA MET A 668 1.37 -8.18 -8.75
C MET A 668 0.34 -8.15 -7.63
N GLN A 669 -0.69 -7.32 -7.72
CA GLN A 669 -1.80 -7.33 -6.77
C GLN A 669 -2.49 -8.71 -6.74
N ARG A 670 -2.75 -9.33 -7.89
CA ARG A 670 -3.29 -10.70 -7.94
C ARG A 670 -2.35 -11.71 -7.30
N VAL A 671 -1.05 -11.62 -7.58
CA VAL A 671 -0.04 -12.48 -6.93
C VAL A 671 -0.09 -12.30 -5.41
N TYR A 672 -0.09 -11.06 -4.92
CA TYR A 672 -0.18 -10.77 -3.49
C TYR A 672 -1.45 -11.33 -2.85
N THR A 673 -2.62 -11.11 -3.46
CA THR A 673 -3.90 -11.65 -2.96
C THR A 673 -3.95 -13.17 -2.96
N GLN A 674 -3.29 -13.83 -3.93
CA GLN A 674 -3.24 -15.29 -3.95
C GLN A 674 -2.23 -15.86 -2.94
N LEU A 675 -1.17 -15.11 -2.60
CA LEU A 675 -0.15 -15.54 -1.66
C LEU A 675 -0.47 -15.18 -0.20
N SER A 676 -1.38 -14.22 0.06
CA SER A 676 -1.65 -13.69 1.41
C SER A 676 -2.27 -14.69 2.40
N ASP A 677 -2.85 -15.79 1.92
CA ASP A 677 -3.48 -16.84 2.75
C ASP A 677 -2.80 -18.22 2.62
N LEU A 678 -1.54 -18.25 2.15
CA LEU A 678 -0.80 -19.52 2.07
C LEU A 678 -0.41 -20.03 3.46
N ARG A 679 -1.26 -20.86 4.04
CA ARG A 679 -0.87 -21.78 5.12
C ARG A 679 -0.11 -22.95 4.51
N LEU A 680 1.22 -22.81 4.46
CA LEU A 680 2.12 -23.91 4.09
C LEU A 680 2.21 -24.89 5.26
N SER A 681 1.20 -25.75 5.43
CA SER A 681 1.34 -26.92 6.29
C SER A 681 2.25 -27.95 5.61
N GLU A 682 2.92 -28.77 6.41
CA GLU A 682 3.72 -29.89 5.89
C GLU A 682 2.87 -30.81 4.99
N THR A 683 1.60 -31.00 5.35
CA THR A 683 0.61 -31.75 4.56
C THR A 683 0.35 -31.10 3.20
N ASN A 684 0.18 -29.78 3.14
CA ASN A 684 -0.07 -29.05 1.88
C ASN A 684 1.14 -29.12 0.94
N LEU A 685 2.37 -29.03 1.48
CA LEU A 685 3.60 -29.15 0.70
C LEU A 685 3.79 -30.57 0.15
N ARG A 686 3.59 -31.60 0.98
CA ARG A 686 3.69 -33.01 0.54
C ARG A 686 2.69 -33.33 -0.58
N ARG A 687 1.46 -32.80 -0.49
CA ARG A 687 0.39 -33.01 -1.49
C ARG A 687 0.64 -32.29 -2.82
N ALA A 688 1.44 -31.22 -2.83
CA ALA A 688 1.78 -30.49 -4.05
C ALA A 688 3.01 -31.08 -4.77
N ILE A 689 3.84 -31.84 -4.04
CA ILE A 689 5.05 -32.50 -4.58
C ILE A 689 4.74 -33.93 -5.06
N SER A 690 3.69 -34.56 -4.53
CA SER A 690 3.10 -35.81 -5.04
C SER A 690 2.21 -35.58 -6.25
#